data_AF-A0A1G1IN09-F1
#
_entry.id   AF-A0A1G1IN09-F1
#
_cell.length_a   1.000
_cell.length_b   1.000
_cell.length_c   1.000
_cell.angle_alpha   90.00
_cell.angle_beta   90.00
_cell.angle_gamma   90.00
#
_symmetry.space_group_name_H-M   'P 1'
#
loop_
_entity.id
_entity.type
_entity.pdbx_description
1 polymer ?
#
loop_
_entity_poly.entity_id
_entity_poly.type
_entity_poly.pdbx_seq_one_letter_code
_entity_poly.pdbx_strand_id
1 'polypeptide(L)'
;MVAAVAEERLCRRKHFNGFPKLSIEFCLNAGGIKNINEIDAIVFYEKPVVKLFRIIEMMVRTWPLSFMTFVRKLPTFLTVKLPVFDVIQKNLPGYRGEILFSDHHLSHAASAFYCSPFDHAAILTMDGVGEWETTTIGEGNGREITLRRSISFPHSVGLLYSALTSYLGFEVNDGEWKVMGLAPYGEPVYFDQFKQLVDMRSDGSFQLNMRYFKHHFSARWSANHKAWEKLFGFPRRNPETKIEKHHEHLARSGQAVVEEMILGLARQARKESGSENLVIAGGVGLNSVANWKIEKEGIFKNVWIQPAAGDDGGALGAALLVSQMAYHDMPTSEMKHAYLGPSFSDDEILQFLTTEKISHTQMDEAALIGRVADLIASNKVVGWFRGAMEFGPRSLGGRSILANPANPQMKAIVNEKIKFREYFRPFAPSILAEYVGEFFDVQQNADMPFMLKVPKVRAEKRHLIAAVTHEDGTGRVQTVSKQTNPVYYRLLQAVMARTGTPVVLNTSFNVRGEPIVCTPQDAYHCFVKTGIDVLVLGNYLIEKNKGVSDVVPISSQKFNGVDGDADFAFGSENKQDLCSAIEGGASVAEETTQKVLSFYKELPFNYYSNSIDTAVELLKDNRIKAYPVLHRHFSKIVNARILDVGCGSGWFVNSCVHYYRHFTLGIDLNPVVLKQARQVAGLFPDYGKAEFIETNVFDFEPTDPFDVVNSLGVLHHIRDCHGAIKRCLQWVKKGGYFHLGLYHLYGRQPFLDHFLKMREHGATEQDLHNEFSRLNPDITDKIHMMSWFRDQVLHPYESQHTYDEIAQLLEQNGFKIEATSINHFKPNPDREKIKILERQCSKYAHDALCKKNQYYPGFFTVWARHE
;
A
#
# COMPACT_ATOMS: atom_id res chain seq x y z
N MET A 1 8.24 26.78 -15.53
CA MET A 1 7.89 25.93 -14.36
C MET A 1 9.12 25.74 -13.49
N VAL A 2 9.00 25.82 -12.16
CA VAL A 2 10.15 25.75 -11.24
C VAL A 2 10.31 24.36 -10.63
N ALA A 3 9.28 23.84 -9.96
CA ALA A 3 9.33 22.56 -9.25
C ALA A 3 7.92 21.92 -9.17
N ALA A 4 7.88 20.59 -9.09
CA ALA A 4 6.67 19.81 -8.88
C ALA A 4 7.01 18.41 -8.35
N VAL A 5 6.32 17.97 -7.30
CA VAL A 5 6.51 16.65 -6.69
C VAL A 5 5.22 16.20 -6.03
N ALA A 6 4.94 14.88 -6.08
CA ALA A 6 3.81 14.30 -5.36
C ALA A 6 4.18 13.99 -3.90
N GLU A 7 3.28 14.30 -2.96
CA GLU A 7 3.52 14.15 -1.51
C GLU A 7 3.90 12.72 -1.12
N GLU A 8 3.35 11.72 -1.81
CA GLU A 8 3.67 10.31 -1.57
C GLU A 8 5.17 10.01 -1.71
N ARG A 9 5.90 10.75 -2.56
CA ARG A 9 7.34 10.57 -2.74
C ARG A 9 8.11 10.99 -1.48
N LEU A 10 7.66 12.05 -0.82
CA LEU A 10 8.32 12.65 0.32
C LEU A 10 7.92 11.97 1.63
N CYS A 11 6.62 11.72 1.85
CA CYS A 11 6.14 11.08 3.08
C CYS A 11 6.21 9.54 3.05
N ARG A 12 6.59 8.96 1.90
CA ARG A 12 6.69 7.50 1.66
C ARG A 12 5.36 6.74 1.79
N ARG A 13 4.22 7.45 1.85
CA ARG A 13 2.87 6.87 1.89
C ARG A 13 2.24 6.94 0.51
N LYS A 14 2.13 5.80 -0.16
CA LYS A 14 1.50 5.69 -1.48
C LYS A 14 0.06 6.17 -1.44
N HIS A 15 -0.38 6.90 -2.46
CA HIS A 15 -1.75 7.45 -2.57
C HIS A 15 -2.14 8.37 -1.41
N PHE A 16 -1.20 9.17 -0.92
CA PHE A 16 -1.43 10.10 0.19
C PHE A 16 -2.60 11.05 -0.12
N ASN A 17 -3.54 11.17 0.82
CA ASN A 17 -4.81 11.88 0.63
C ASN A 17 -5.03 13.04 1.61
N GLY A 18 -3.96 13.56 2.20
CA GLY A 18 -3.96 14.69 3.14
C GLY A 18 -3.42 16.00 2.54
N PHE A 19 -3.11 16.97 3.40
CA PHE A 19 -2.52 18.25 3.00
C PHE A 19 -1.05 18.07 2.57
N PRO A 20 -0.62 18.56 1.38
CA PRO A 20 0.69 18.26 0.80
C PRO A 20 1.81 19.14 1.36
N LYS A 21 2.07 19.04 2.67
CA LYS A 21 2.99 19.92 3.39
C LYS A 21 4.42 19.81 2.85
N LEU A 22 4.94 18.60 2.66
CA LEU A 22 6.33 18.41 2.25
C LEU A 22 6.55 18.87 0.80
N SER A 23 5.54 18.68 -0.07
CA SER A 23 5.60 19.11 -1.46
C SER A 23 5.61 20.62 -1.57
N ILE A 24 4.81 21.32 -0.74
CA ILE A 24 4.82 22.79 -0.65
C ILE A 24 6.18 23.26 -0.17
N GLU A 25 6.70 22.72 0.94
CA GLU A 25 8.03 23.07 1.47
C GLU A 25 9.13 22.88 0.44
N PHE A 26 9.12 21.76 -0.29
CA PHE A 26 10.05 21.51 -1.38
C PHE A 26 9.95 22.57 -2.49
N CYS A 27 8.74 22.88 -2.97
CA CYS A 27 8.56 23.83 -4.06
C CYS A 27 8.96 25.26 -3.66
N LEU A 28 8.69 25.67 -2.41
CA LEU A 28 9.14 26.96 -1.87
C LEU A 28 10.66 27.05 -1.82
N ASN A 29 11.30 26.01 -1.28
CA ASN A 29 12.77 25.94 -1.22
C ASN A 29 13.39 25.94 -2.62
N ALA A 30 12.83 25.17 -3.56
CA ALA A 30 13.31 25.13 -4.94
C ALA A 30 13.12 26.47 -5.66
N GLY A 31 12.07 27.23 -5.33
CA GLY A 31 11.85 28.59 -5.80
C GLY A 31 12.66 29.67 -5.09
N GLY A 32 13.42 29.34 -4.05
CA GLY A 32 14.14 30.31 -3.23
C GLY A 32 13.25 31.22 -2.37
N ILE A 33 11.98 30.85 -2.20
CA ILE A 33 10.97 31.63 -1.48
C ILE A 33 11.13 31.36 0.02
N LYS A 34 11.53 32.39 0.79
CA LYS A 34 11.72 32.28 2.24
C LYS A 34 10.55 32.85 3.02
N ASN A 35 9.86 33.85 2.47
CA ASN A 35 8.65 34.42 3.02
C ASN A 35 7.45 33.99 2.18
N ILE A 36 6.45 33.40 2.83
CA ILE A 36 5.24 32.92 2.17
C ILE A 36 4.49 34.03 1.40
N ASN A 37 4.66 35.30 1.79
CA ASN A 37 4.05 36.44 1.12
C ASN A 37 4.77 36.90 -0.16
N GLU A 38 5.85 36.23 -0.56
CA GLU A 38 6.44 36.36 -1.90
C GLU A 38 5.63 35.57 -2.94
N ILE A 39 4.72 34.70 -2.52
CA ILE A 39 3.79 34.01 -3.41
C ILE A 39 2.66 34.98 -3.76
N ASP A 40 2.42 35.20 -5.04
CA ASP A 40 1.35 36.09 -5.47
C ASP A 40 -0.05 35.48 -5.30
N ALA A 41 -0.20 34.18 -5.62
CA ALA A 41 -1.47 33.46 -5.54
C ALA A 41 -1.25 31.98 -5.19
N ILE A 42 -2.19 31.41 -4.43
CA ILE A 42 -2.32 29.97 -4.18
C ILE A 42 -3.58 29.49 -4.88
N VAL A 43 -3.50 28.42 -5.66
CA VAL A 43 -4.63 27.90 -6.42
C VAL A 43 -4.89 26.45 -6.03
N PHE A 44 -6.12 26.15 -5.60
CA PHE A 44 -6.58 24.78 -5.42
C PHE A 44 -7.31 24.32 -6.70
N TYR A 45 -6.98 23.12 -7.18
CA TYR A 45 -7.32 22.68 -8.54
C TYR A 45 -8.78 22.23 -8.72
N GLU A 46 -9.61 22.27 -7.67
CA GLU A 46 -11.01 21.84 -7.67
C GLU A 46 -11.88 22.80 -6.86
N LYS A 47 -13.19 22.92 -7.17
CA LYS A 47 -14.16 23.68 -6.35
C LYS A 47 -14.92 22.80 -5.32
N PRO A 48 -14.62 22.91 -4.00
CA PRO A 48 -15.16 21.98 -3.00
C PRO A 48 -16.69 22.03 -2.83
N VAL A 49 -17.30 23.20 -2.98
CA VAL A 49 -18.76 23.40 -2.83
C VAL A 49 -19.53 22.72 -3.96
N VAL A 50 -19.02 22.81 -5.20
CA VAL A 50 -19.65 22.17 -6.37
C VAL A 50 -19.57 20.64 -6.23
N LYS A 51 -18.42 20.11 -5.80
CA LYS A 51 -18.23 18.69 -5.49
C LYS A 51 -19.20 18.22 -4.39
N LEU A 52 -19.41 19.01 -3.34
CA LEU A 52 -20.39 18.69 -2.29
C LEU A 52 -21.80 18.58 -2.87
N PHE A 53 -22.20 19.56 -3.69
CA PHE A 53 -23.52 19.57 -4.30
C PHE A 53 -23.77 18.29 -5.10
N ARG A 54 -22.80 17.84 -5.92
CA ARG A 54 -22.88 16.53 -6.59
C ARG A 54 -23.12 15.39 -5.61
N ILE A 55 -22.33 15.31 -4.55
CA ILE A 55 -22.42 14.19 -3.61
C ILE A 55 -23.80 14.13 -2.96
N ILE A 56 -24.32 15.29 -2.52
CA ILE A 56 -25.67 15.39 -1.94
C ILE A 56 -26.72 15.01 -2.97
N GLU A 57 -26.67 15.58 -4.17
CA GLU A 57 -27.64 15.30 -5.22
C GLU A 57 -27.66 13.81 -5.59
N MET A 58 -26.50 13.17 -5.71
CA MET A 58 -26.40 11.74 -5.97
C MET A 58 -26.97 10.91 -4.82
N MET A 59 -26.72 11.30 -3.56
CA MET A 59 -27.32 10.65 -2.40
C MET A 59 -28.84 10.74 -2.44
N VAL A 60 -29.40 11.91 -2.76
CA VAL A 60 -30.86 12.11 -2.86
C VAL A 60 -31.45 11.29 -4.00
N ARG A 61 -30.87 11.36 -5.21
CA ARG A 61 -31.35 10.62 -6.39
C ARG A 61 -31.34 9.11 -6.22
N THR A 62 -30.43 8.57 -5.41
CA THR A 62 -30.25 7.13 -5.21
C THR A 62 -30.76 6.64 -3.85
N TRP A 63 -31.48 7.48 -3.12
CA TRP A 63 -32.12 7.10 -1.87
C TRP A 63 -33.13 5.95 -2.09
N PRO A 64 -33.21 4.94 -1.20
CA PRO A 64 -32.50 4.77 0.08
C PRO A 64 -31.15 4.03 -0.02
N LEU A 65 -30.71 3.61 -1.21
CA LEU A 65 -29.49 2.80 -1.39
C LEU A 65 -28.22 3.52 -0.94
N SER A 66 -28.22 4.85 -0.99
CA SER A 66 -27.13 5.73 -0.57
C SER A 66 -27.03 5.96 0.95
N PHE A 67 -27.98 5.47 1.76
CA PHE A 67 -28.07 5.77 3.20
C PHE A 67 -26.77 5.49 3.96
N MET A 68 -26.16 4.33 3.74
CA MET A 68 -24.90 3.96 4.40
C MET A 68 -23.74 4.87 3.98
N THR A 69 -23.73 5.32 2.72
CA THR A 69 -22.74 6.28 2.22
C THR A 69 -22.97 7.66 2.84
N PHE A 70 -24.22 8.11 2.96
CA PHE A 70 -24.61 9.35 3.63
C PHE A 70 -24.08 9.39 5.08
N VAL A 71 -24.40 8.38 5.89
CA VAL A 71 -23.98 8.31 7.30
C VAL A 71 -22.45 8.29 7.44
N ARG A 72 -21.74 7.59 6.55
CA ARG A 72 -20.28 7.41 6.66
C ARG A 72 -19.44 8.55 6.08
N LYS A 73 -19.88 9.18 4.98
CA LYS A 73 -19.04 10.11 4.21
C LYS A 73 -19.43 11.57 4.39
N LEU A 74 -20.69 11.88 4.67
CA LEU A 74 -21.14 13.26 4.80
C LEU A 74 -20.45 14.00 5.97
N PRO A 75 -20.27 13.41 7.17
CA PRO A 75 -19.56 14.08 8.26
C PRO A 75 -18.12 14.44 7.89
N THR A 76 -17.37 13.54 7.24
CA THR A 76 -15.99 13.80 6.79
C THR A 76 -15.94 14.90 5.74
N PHE A 77 -16.91 14.93 4.82
CA PHE A 77 -16.95 15.97 3.80
C PHE A 77 -17.19 17.35 4.43
N LEU A 78 -18.17 17.46 5.33
CA LEU A 78 -18.53 18.72 6.00
C LEU A 78 -17.43 19.24 6.92
N THR A 79 -16.68 18.36 7.57
CA THR A 79 -15.67 18.74 8.59
C THR A 79 -14.24 18.89 8.06
N VAL A 80 -13.90 18.24 6.94
CA VAL A 80 -12.51 18.20 6.41
C VAL A 80 -12.39 18.69 4.97
N LYS A 81 -13.35 18.33 4.10
CA LYS A 81 -13.24 18.61 2.65
C LYS A 81 -13.92 19.90 2.20
N LEU A 82 -14.85 20.44 2.98
CA LEU A 82 -15.52 21.70 2.68
C LEU A 82 -14.69 22.95 3.09
N PRO A 83 -14.03 22.99 4.27
CA PRO A 83 -13.26 24.16 4.70
C PRO A 83 -11.83 24.17 4.11
N VAL A 84 -11.68 23.92 2.80
CA VAL A 84 -10.34 23.90 2.15
C VAL A 84 -9.61 25.22 2.35
N PHE A 85 -10.34 26.34 2.28
CA PHE A 85 -9.81 27.67 2.57
C PHE A 85 -9.20 27.75 3.98
N ASP A 86 -9.96 27.35 5.01
CA ASP A 86 -9.49 27.37 6.39
C ASP A 86 -8.32 26.40 6.61
N VAL A 87 -8.33 25.25 5.93
CA VAL A 87 -7.22 24.28 5.97
C VAL A 87 -5.95 24.90 5.37
N ILE A 88 -6.04 25.57 4.22
CA ILE A 88 -4.89 26.26 3.60
C ILE A 88 -4.38 27.35 4.55
N GLN A 89 -5.26 28.23 5.04
CA GLN A 89 -4.86 29.31 5.96
C GLN A 89 -4.23 28.79 7.26
N LYS A 90 -4.76 27.71 7.83
CA LYS A 90 -4.24 27.09 9.05
C LYS A 90 -2.85 26.49 8.83
N ASN A 91 -2.60 25.88 7.67
CA ASN A 91 -1.32 25.24 7.38
C ASN A 91 -0.27 26.21 6.80
N LEU A 92 -0.69 27.36 6.27
CA LEU A 92 0.18 28.42 5.76
C LEU A 92 -0.09 29.73 6.53
N PRO A 93 0.22 29.77 7.84
CA PRO A 93 -0.07 30.94 8.66
C PRO A 93 0.72 32.15 8.17
N GLY A 94 0.02 33.28 8.03
CA GLY A 94 0.64 34.55 7.65
C GLY A 94 0.71 34.80 6.15
N TYR A 95 0.22 33.89 5.29
CA TYR A 95 -0.05 34.18 3.88
C TYR A 95 -1.19 35.20 3.75
N ARG A 96 -0.95 36.29 3.01
CA ARG A 96 -1.91 37.40 2.81
C ARG A 96 -2.36 37.56 1.35
N GLY A 97 -1.82 36.78 0.44
CA GLY A 97 -2.21 36.81 -0.98
C GLY A 97 -3.54 36.11 -1.23
N GLU A 98 -3.91 35.99 -2.50
CA GLU A 98 -5.18 35.39 -2.89
C GLU A 98 -5.13 33.86 -2.82
N ILE A 99 -6.24 33.25 -2.37
CA ILE A 99 -6.47 31.80 -2.45
C ILE A 99 -7.60 31.58 -3.46
N LEU A 100 -7.26 31.01 -4.60
CA LEU A 100 -8.12 30.81 -5.76
C LEU A 100 -8.50 29.34 -5.92
N PHE A 101 -9.58 29.11 -6.66
CA PHE A 101 -10.09 27.76 -6.94
C PHE A 101 -10.36 27.63 -8.45
N SER A 102 -9.76 26.62 -9.07
CA SER A 102 -9.98 26.26 -10.47
C SER A 102 -10.95 25.08 -10.59
N ASP A 103 -11.58 24.93 -11.75
CA ASP A 103 -12.37 23.72 -12.05
C ASP A 103 -11.43 22.52 -12.31
N HIS A 104 -11.75 21.34 -11.80
CA HIS A 104 -10.89 20.14 -11.86
C HIS A 104 -10.47 19.78 -13.29
N HIS A 105 -11.43 19.70 -14.20
CA HIS A 105 -11.16 19.37 -15.60
C HIS A 105 -10.47 20.52 -16.36
N LEU A 106 -10.66 21.78 -15.94
CA LEU A 106 -9.93 22.91 -16.50
C LEU A 106 -8.46 22.89 -16.03
N SER A 107 -8.21 22.51 -14.78
CA SER A 107 -6.86 22.28 -14.25
C SER A 107 -6.15 21.16 -15.03
N HIS A 108 -6.82 20.04 -15.29
CA HIS A 108 -6.29 18.98 -16.17
C HIS A 108 -5.99 19.49 -17.57
N ALA A 109 -6.92 20.20 -18.20
CA ALA A 109 -6.73 20.79 -19.52
C ALA A 109 -5.52 21.73 -19.58
N ALA A 110 -5.38 22.62 -18.59
CA ALA A 110 -4.27 23.56 -18.45
C ALA A 110 -2.93 22.85 -18.25
N SER A 111 -2.92 21.80 -17.43
CA SER A 111 -1.72 20.97 -17.23
C SER A 111 -1.22 20.35 -18.52
N ALA A 112 -2.11 20.07 -19.48
CA ALA A 112 -1.73 19.47 -20.74
C ALA A 112 -1.37 20.53 -21.78
N PHE A 113 -2.28 21.48 -22.02
CA PHE A 113 -2.14 22.47 -23.08
C PHE A 113 -0.92 23.37 -22.88
N TYR A 114 -0.77 23.99 -21.70
CA TYR A 114 0.35 24.90 -21.42
C TYR A 114 1.71 24.22 -21.27
N CYS A 115 1.72 22.90 -21.07
CA CYS A 115 2.95 22.09 -21.06
C CYS A 115 3.28 21.50 -22.42
N SER A 116 2.36 21.54 -23.38
CA SER A 116 2.56 21.04 -24.74
C SER A 116 3.34 22.06 -25.59
N PRO A 117 3.95 21.64 -26.72
CA PRO A 117 4.61 22.53 -27.66
C PRO A 117 3.65 23.26 -28.61
N PHE A 118 2.33 23.18 -28.39
CA PHE A 118 1.34 23.63 -29.38
C PHE A 118 0.68 24.93 -28.96
N ASP A 119 0.66 25.92 -29.85
CA ASP A 119 -0.14 27.14 -29.69
C ASP A 119 -1.64 26.88 -29.91
N HIS A 120 -2.00 25.86 -30.69
CA HIS A 120 -3.38 25.47 -30.94
C HIS A 120 -3.53 23.95 -30.88
N ALA A 121 -4.39 23.45 -29.99
CA ALA A 121 -4.61 22.01 -29.79
C ALA A 121 -6.05 21.69 -29.38
N ALA A 122 -6.55 20.55 -29.85
CA ALA A 122 -7.69 19.88 -29.24
C ALA A 122 -7.31 19.43 -27.83
N ILE A 123 -8.23 19.56 -26.88
CA ILE A 123 -8.04 19.13 -25.51
C ILE A 123 -9.01 18.00 -25.22
N LEU A 124 -8.49 16.88 -24.70
CA LEU A 124 -9.29 15.78 -24.18
C LEU A 124 -8.85 15.47 -22.74
N THR A 125 -9.74 15.68 -21.78
CA THR A 125 -9.50 15.25 -20.39
C THR A 125 -10.43 14.10 -20.04
N MET A 126 -9.90 13.06 -19.40
CA MET A 126 -10.65 11.85 -19.06
C MET A 126 -10.23 11.34 -17.68
N ASP A 127 -11.17 11.29 -16.75
CA ASP A 127 -10.88 10.99 -15.35
C ASP A 127 -11.96 10.12 -14.69
N GLY A 128 -11.71 9.70 -13.45
CA GLY A 128 -12.70 9.04 -12.61
C GLY A 128 -13.89 9.96 -12.35
N VAL A 129 -13.64 11.09 -11.66
CA VAL A 129 -14.63 12.15 -11.42
C VAL A 129 -13.98 13.42 -10.86
N GLY A 130 -14.32 14.58 -11.42
CA GLY A 130 -14.04 15.89 -10.83
C GLY A 130 -15.16 16.37 -9.91
N GLU A 131 -15.58 17.63 -10.08
CA GLU A 131 -16.75 18.18 -9.41
C GLU A 131 -18.03 17.55 -9.93
N TRP A 132 -18.21 17.52 -11.26
CA TRP A 132 -19.30 16.85 -11.96
C TRP A 132 -18.82 16.07 -13.15
N GLU A 133 -17.94 16.67 -13.91
CA GLU A 133 -17.38 16.15 -15.14
C GLU A 133 -16.51 14.93 -14.86
N THR A 134 -16.49 14.03 -15.83
CA THR A 134 -15.63 12.84 -15.86
C THR A 134 -14.85 12.80 -17.18
N THR A 135 -15.31 13.53 -18.18
CA THR A 135 -14.65 13.71 -19.47
C THR A 135 -15.01 15.10 -19.99
N THR A 136 -14.03 15.84 -20.51
CA THR A 136 -14.28 17.09 -21.23
C THR A 136 -13.53 17.12 -22.55
N ILE A 137 -14.16 17.76 -23.54
CA ILE A 137 -13.57 18.08 -24.83
C ILE A 137 -13.55 19.59 -24.97
N GLY A 138 -12.43 20.12 -25.43
CA GLY A 138 -12.25 21.53 -25.66
C GLY A 138 -11.14 21.83 -26.65
N GLU A 139 -10.72 23.07 -26.64
CA GLU A 139 -9.59 23.56 -27.41
C GLU A 139 -8.77 24.54 -26.59
N GLY A 140 -7.47 24.54 -26.84
CA GLY A 140 -6.56 25.57 -26.39
C GLY A 140 -6.09 26.38 -27.59
N ASN A 141 -6.11 27.71 -27.50
CA ASN A 141 -5.63 28.62 -28.54
C ASN A 141 -4.87 29.78 -27.90
N GLY A 142 -3.56 29.83 -28.12
CA GLY A 142 -2.65 30.75 -27.46
C GLY A 142 -2.68 30.55 -25.94
N ARG A 143 -3.37 31.45 -25.24
CA ARG A 143 -3.51 31.43 -23.77
C ARG A 143 -4.91 31.08 -23.30
N GLU A 144 -5.84 30.90 -24.21
CA GLU A 144 -7.23 30.63 -23.87
C GLU A 144 -7.49 29.13 -23.92
N ILE A 145 -8.20 28.63 -22.91
CA ILE A 145 -8.71 27.26 -22.88
C ILE A 145 -10.23 27.34 -22.83
N THR A 146 -10.89 26.72 -23.80
CA THR A 146 -12.35 26.65 -23.87
C THR A 146 -12.80 25.19 -23.85
N LEU A 147 -13.46 24.77 -22.78
CA LEU A 147 -14.10 23.46 -22.70
C LEU A 147 -15.54 23.55 -23.25
N ARG A 148 -15.84 22.79 -24.30
CA ARG A 148 -17.08 22.91 -25.09
C ARG A 148 -18.07 21.78 -24.81
N ARG A 149 -17.58 20.59 -24.46
CA ARG A 149 -18.40 19.42 -24.14
C ARG A 149 -17.93 18.79 -22.85
N SER A 150 -18.88 18.17 -22.17
CA SER A 150 -18.58 17.33 -21.02
C SER A 150 -19.50 16.11 -20.95
N ILE A 151 -18.99 15.08 -20.30
CA ILE A 151 -19.78 13.96 -19.78
C ILE A 151 -19.69 14.05 -18.27
N SER A 152 -20.84 14.00 -17.62
CA SER A 152 -20.93 14.14 -16.17
C SER A 152 -21.12 12.79 -15.48
N PHE A 153 -20.76 12.76 -14.21
CA PHE A 153 -21.05 11.69 -13.28
C PHE A 153 -22.56 11.35 -13.32
N PRO A 154 -22.94 10.07 -13.38
CA PRO A 154 -22.14 8.89 -13.05
C PRO A 154 -21.45 8.19 -14.23
N HIS A 155 -21.44 8.76 -15.43
CA HIS A 155 -20.85 8.10 -16.59
C HIS A 155 -19.37 8.48 -16.70
N SER A 156 -18.47 7.51 -16.70
CA SER A 156 -17.02 7.75 -16.76
C SER A 156 -16.29 6.57 -17.39
N VAL A 157 -15.35 6.84 -18.29
CA VAL A 157 -14.40 5.83 -18.80
C VAL A 157 -13.57 5.26 -17.65
N GLY A 158 -13.08 6.14 -16.77
CA GLY A 158 -12.28 5.77 -15.61
C GLY A 158 -13.04 4.85 -14.65
N LEU A 159 -14.30 5.16 -14.33
CA LEU A 159 -15.10 4.33 -13.42
C LEU A 159 -15.52 2.99 -14.04
N LEU A 160 -15.70 2.92 -15.37
CA LEU A 160 -15.87 1.64 -16.08
C LEU A 160 -14.60 0.79 -15.97
N TYR A 161 -13.43 1.40 -16.13
CA TYR A 161 -12.17 0.70 -16.01
C TYR A 161 -11.89 0.26 -14.55
N SER A 162 -12.18 1.10 -13.55
CA SER A 162 -12.11 0.72 -12.13
C SER A 162 -13.11 -0.37 -11.75
N ALA A 163 -14.28 -0.44 -12.39
CA ALA A 163 -15.23 -1.55 -12.23
C ALA A 163 -14.64 -2.86 -12.74
N LEU A 164 -14.00 -2.84 -13.93
CA LEU A 164 -13.26 -3.97 -14.48
C LEU A 164 -12.10 -4.39 -13.56
N THR A 165 -11.29 -3.43 -13.10
CA THR A 165 -10.19 -3.66 -12.15
C THR A 165 -10.67 -4.37 -10.88
N SER A 166 -11.76 -3.87 -10.29
CA SER A 166 -12.36 -4.47 -9.10
C SER A 166 -12.89 -5.89 -9.37
N TYR A 167 -13.49 -6.12 -10.53
CA TYR A 167 -14.04 -7.43 -10.92
C TYR A 167 -12.95 -8.48 -11.17
N LEU A 168 -11.82 -8.05 -11.69
CA LEU A 168 -10.60 -8.86 -11.83
C LEU A 168 -9.84 -9.04 -10.50
N GLY A 169 -10.44 -8.67 -9.36
CA GLY A 169 -9.84 -8.88 -8.04
C GLY A 169 -8.62 -8.01 -7.76
N PHE A 170 -8.39 -6.96 -8.55
CA PHE A 170 -7.33 -5.99 -8.30
C PHE A 170 -7.85 -4.81 -7.46
N GLU A 171 -6.93 -4.12 -6.81
CA GLU A 171 -7.22 -2.93 -6.01
C GLU A 171 -7.51 -1.74 -6.92
N VAL A 172 -8.57 -0.99 -6.65
CA VAL A 172 -8.94 0.21 -7.43
C VAL A 172 -8.00 1.37 -7.05
N ASN A 173 -7.64 2.20 -8.03
CA ASN A 173 -6.58 3.23 -7.97
C ASN A 173 -5.15 2.68 -7.88
N ASP A 174 -4.96 1.35 -7.84
CA ASP A 174 -3.65 0.69 -7.89
C ASP A 174 -3.56 -0.45 -8.93
N GLY A 175 -4.68 -0.83 -9.53
CA GLY A 175 -4.83 -2.08 -10.28
C GLY A 175 -5.08 -1.86 -11.76
N GLU A 176 -5.40 -0.64 -12.16
CA GLU A 176 -5.76 -0.25 -13.53
C GLU A 176 -4.62 -0.59 -14.51
N TRP A 177 -3.37 -0.34 -14.13
CA TRP A 177 -2.22 -0.75 -14.95
C TRP A 177 -1.97 -2.25 -14.96
N LYS A 178 -2.49 -3.02 -13.98
CA LYS A 178 -2.43 -4.49 -14.02
C LYS A 178 -3.40 -5.02 -15.07
N VAL A 179 -4.59 -4.44 -15.16
CA VAL A 179 -5.55 -4.76 -16.24
C VAL A 179 -4.92 -4.47 -17.60
N MET A 180 -4.28 -3.32 -17.74
CA MET A 180 -3.60 -2.94 -19.00
C MET A 180 -2.45 -3.90 -19.34
N GLY A 181 -1.68 -4.32 -18.34
CA GLY A 181 -0.59 -5.30 -18.53
C GLY A 181 -1.07 -6.73 -18.73
N LEU A 182 -2.28 -7.08 -18.29
CA LEU A 182 -2.89 -8.39 -18.46
C LEU A 182 -3.57 -8.53 -19.83
N ALA A 183 -4.09 -7.44 -20.38
CA ALA A 183 -4.83 -7.44 -21.65
C ALA A 183 -4.09 -8.14 -22.83
N PRO A 184 -2.78 -7.97 -23.04
CA PRO A 184 -2.05 -8.67 -24.12
C PRO A 184 -2.07 -10.20 -24.04
N TYR A 185 -2.38 -10.77 -22.88
CA TYR A 185 -2.45 -12.23 -22.70
C TYR A 185 -3.83 -12.80 -23.12
N GLY A 186 -4.84 -11.95 -23.36
CA GLY A 186 -6.19 -12.38 -23.67
C GLY A 186 -6.61 -12.15 -25.12
N GLU A 187 -7.79 -12.68 -25.46
CA GLU A 187 -8.52 -12.45 -26.71
C GLU A 187 -9.82 -11.69 -26.40
N PRO A 188 -10.34 -10.86 -27.33
CA PRO A 188 -11.49 -9.99 -27.09
C PRO A 188 -12.85 -10.73 -27.13
N VAL A 189 -12.94 -11.91 -26.51
CA VAL A 189 -14.13 -12.80 -26.60
C VAL A 189 -15.37 -12.26 -25.87
N TYR A 190 -15.20 -11.31 -24.94
CA TYR A 190 -16.28 -10.68 -24.18
C TYR A 190 -16.63 -9.27 -24.69
N PHE A 191 -16.12 -8.89 -25.85
CA PHE A 191 -16.24 -7.55 -26.39
C PHE A 191 -17.70 -7.09 -26.58
N ASP A 192 -18.55 -7.96 -27.12
CA ASP A 192 -19.98 -7.66 -27.29
C ASP A 192 -20.74 -7.59 -25.96
N GLN A 193 -20.35 -8.37 -24.95
CA GLN A 193 -20.88 -8.26 -23.60
C GLN A 193 -20.49 -6.92 -22.97
N PHE A 194 -19.25 -6.45 -23.16
CA PHE A 194 -18.83 -5.13 -22.68
C PHE A 194 -19.60 -3.99 -23.36
N LYS A 195 -19.96 -4.12 -24.64
CA LYS A 195 -20.83 -3.15 -25.33
C LYS A 195 -22.23 -3.04 -24.70
N GLN A 196 -22.67 -3.99 -23.87
CA GLN A 196 -23.93 -3.86 -23.12
C GLN A 196 -23.77 -2.98 -21.85
N LEU A 197 -22.53 -2.74 -21.41
CA LEU A 197 -22.22 -1.89 -20.25
C LEU A 197 -22.22 -0.40 -20.59
N VAL A 198 -22.10 -0.05 -21.87
CA VAL A 198 -21.96 1.33 -22.34
C VAL A 198 -22.74 1.52 -23.64
N ASP A 199 -23.60 2.55 -23.65
CA ASP A 199 -24.25 3.06 -24.85
C ASP A 199 -23.40 4.18 -25.43
N MET A 200 -22.66 3.90 -26.50
CA MET A 200 -21.82 4.87 -27.22
C MET A 200 -22.57 5.44 -28.41
N ARG A 201 -22.54 6.76 -28.57
CA ARG A 201 -23.14 7.48 -29.68
C ARG A 201 -22.10 7.85 -30.73
N SER A 202 -22.57 8.16 -31.94
CA SER A 202 -21.71 8.46 -33.08
C SER A 202 -20.86 9.72 -32.93
N ASP A 203 -21.25 10.63 -32.02
CA ASP A 203 -20.50 11.83 -31.66
C ASP A 203 -19.50 11.59 -30.52
N GLY A 204 -19.25 10.33 -30.15
CA GLY A 204 -18.35 9.95 -29.06
C GLY A 204 -18.94 10.12 -27.65
N SER A 205 -20.12 10.72 -27.51
CA SER A 205 -20.81 10.77 -26.22
C SER A 205 -21.22 9.36 -25.79
N PHE A 206 -21.23 9.10 -24.49
CA PHE A 206 -21.60 7.78 -23.98
C PHE A 206 -22.34 7.85 -22.66
N GLN A 207 -23.13 6.81 -22.39
CA GLN A 207 -23.76 6.57 -21.10
C GLN A 207 -23.46 5.15 -20.62
N LEU A 208 -23.02 5.05 -19.37
CA LEU A 208 -22.90 3.75 -18.71
C LEU A 208 -24.27 3.19 -18.33
N ASN A 209 -24.47 1.90 -18.56
CA ASN A 209 -25.65 1.19 -18.10
C ASN A 209 -25.56 0.94 -16.58
N MET A 210 -26.16 1.85 -15.81
CA MET A 210 -26.02 1.91 -14.34
C MET A 210 -26.50 0.65 -13.60
N ARG A 211 -27.23 -0.26 -14.25
CA ARG A 211 -27.54 -1.60 -13.70
C ARG A 211 -26.28 -2.37 -13.27
N TYR A 212 -25.18 -2.16 -13.97
CA TYR A 212 -23.92 -2.86 -13.77
C TYR A 212 -22.95 -2.14 -12.85
N PHE A 213 -23.32 -0.96 -12.33
CA PHE A 213 -22.42 -0.09 -11.57
C PHE A 213 -23.04 0.32 -10.23
N LYS A 214 -22.19 0.63 -9.25
CA LYS A 214 -22.62 1.02 -7.89
C LYS A 214 -21.97 2.29 -7.37
N HIS A 215 -20.97 2.84 -8.05
CA HIS A 215 -20.24 4.05 -7.61
C HIS A 215 -21.12 5.28 -7.37
N HIS A 216 -22.30 5.35 -8.00
CA HIS A 216 -23.26 6.43 -7.83
C HIS A 216 -24.01 6.42 -6.48
N PHE A 217 -23.99 5.31 -5.74
CA PHE A 217 -24.58 5.23 -4.39
C PHE A 217 -23.71 4.52 -3.35
N SER A 218 -22.64 3.84 -3.77
CA SER A 218 -21.73 3.09 -2.91
C SER A 218 -20.32 3.68 -2.95
N ALA A 219 -19.80 4.05 -1.77
CA ALA A 219 -18.39 4.40 -1.61
C ALA A 219 -17.46 3.17 -1.48
N ARG A 220 -18.00 1.94 -1.47
CA ARG A 220 -17.22 0.70 -1.33
C ARG A 220 -17.07 -0.07 -2.64
N TRP A 221 -18.08 -0.03 -3.50
CA TRP A 221 -18.13 -0.87 -4.71
C TRP A 221 -18.34 -0.02 -5.96
N SER A 222 -17.44 -0.14 -6.93
CA SER A 222 -17.56 0.47 -8.25
C SER A 222 -18.54 -0.31 -9.14
N ALA A 223 -18.43 -1.64 -9.14
CA ALA A 223 -19.24 -2.54 -9.97
C ALA A 223 -20.38 -3.22 -9.19
N ASN A 224 -21.45 -3.57 -9.90
CA ASN A 224 -22.46 -4.51 -9.43
C ASN A 224 -22.03 -5.94 -9.78
N HIS A 225 -21.20 -6.55 -8.92
CA HIS A 225 -20.57 -7.85 -9.21
C HIS A 225 -21.56 -8.96 -9.57
N LYS A 226 -22.77 -9.00 -8.98
CA LYS A 226 -23.79 -9.99 -9.35
C LYS A 226 -24.30 -9.82 -10.78
N ALA A 227 -24.44 -8.58 -11.24
CA ALA A 227 -24.86 -8.31 -12.62
C ALA A 227 -23.73 -8.62 -13.62
N TRP A 228 -22.48 -8.35 -13.24
CA TRP A 228 -21.30 -8.74 -14.01
C TRP A 228 -21.16 -10.27 -14.09
N GLU A 229 -21.34 -10.99 -12.99
CA GLU A 229 -21.29 -12.45 -12.93
C GLU A 229 -22.33 -13.08 -13.85
N LYS A 230 -23.57 -12.55 -13.84
CA LYS A 230 -24.59 -12.98 -14.78
C LYS A 230 -24.23 -12.69 -16.25
N LEU A 231 -23.54 -11.58 -16.51
CA LEU A 231 -23.18 -11.16 -17.87
C LEU A 231 -22.00 -11.96 -18.45
N PHE A 232 -20.98 -12.22 -17.64
CA PHE A 232 -19.73 -12.86 -18.08
C PHE A 232 -19.68 -14.37 -17.78
N GLY A 233 -20.58 -14.87 -16.92
CA GLY A 233 -20.73 -16.31 -16.65
C GLY A 233 -19.78 -16.88 -15.60
N PHE A 234 -19.03 -16.03 -14.89
CA PHE A 234 -18.12 -16.44 -13.79
C PHE A 234 -18.07 -15.35 -12.73
N PRO A 235 -17.85 -15.67 -11.44
CA PRO A 235 -17.87 -14.71 -10.35
C PRO A 235 -16.67 -13.75 -10.38
N ARG A 236 -16.76 -12.66 -9.60
CA ARG A 236 -15.61 -11.78 -9.35
C ARG A 236 -14.43 -12.60 -8.82
N ARG A 237 -13.22 -12.32 -9.34
CA ARG A 237 -12.00 -12.93 -8.84
C ARG A 237 -11.69 -12.45 -7.41
N ASN A 238 -11.36 -13.37 -6.52
CA ASN A 238 -10.84 -13.03 -5.20
C ASN A 238 -9.40 -12.48 -5.33
N PRO A 239 -9.00 -11.47 -4.54
CA PRO A 239 -7.63 -10.95 -4.58
C PRO A 239 -6.58 -12.04 -4.38
N GLU A 240 -5.41 -11.88 -5.01
CA GLU A 240 -4.26 -12.81 -4.93
C GLU A 240 -4.51 -14.28 -5.33
N THR A 241 -5.71 -14.66 -5.78
CA THR A 241 -5.92 -15.99 -6.39
C THR A 241 -5.32 -16.08 -7.79
N LYS A 242 -5.16 -17.31 -8.29
CA LYS A 242 -4.66 -17.59 -9.63
C LYS A 242 -5.47 -16.83 -10.69
N ILE A 243 -4.77 -16.25 -11.66
CA ILE A 243 -5.37 -15.67 -12.86
C ILE A 243 -5.55 -16.79 -13.89
N GLU A 244 -6.76 -16.90 -14.41
CA GLU A 244 -7.15 -17.88 -15.42
C GLU A 244 -7.40 -17.23 -16.78
N LYS A 245 -7.48 -18.04 -17.84
CA LYS A 245 -7.60 -17.56 -19.22
C LYS A 245 -8.81 -16.65 -19.46
N HIS A 246 -9.94 -16.94 -18.84
CA HIS A 246 -11.14 -16.10 -18.96
C HIS A 246 -10.94 -14.71 -18.33
N HIS A 247 -10.09 -14.58 -17.30
CA HIS A 247 -9.72 -13.27 -16.73
C HIS A 247 -8.86 -12.45 -17.70
N GLU A 248 -7.91 -13.09 -18.40
CA GLU A 248 -7.10 -12.46 -19.45
C GLU A 248 -8.00 -11.97 -20.59
N HIS A 249 -8.93 -12.82 -21.04
CA HIS A 249 -9.92 -12.49 -22.05
C HIS A 249 -10.82 -11.32 -21.63
N LEU A 250 -11.24 -11.28 -20.36
CA LEU A 250 -12.03 -10.18 -19.82
C LEU A 250 -11.22 -8.87 -19.83
N ALA A 251 -9.95 -8.90 -19.40
CA ALA A 251 -9.07 -7.74 -19.45
C ALA A 251 -8.88 -7.23 -20.88
N ARG A 252 -8.63 -8.13 -21.85
CA ARG A 252 -8.49 -7.77 -23.27
C ARG A 252 -9.76 -7.13 -23.83
N SER A 253 -10.92 -7.74 -23.56
CA SER A 253 -12.20 -7.29 -24.07
C SER A 253 -12.60 -5.92 -23.50
N GLY A 254 -12.43 -5.72 -22.20
CA GLY A 254 -12.73 -4.44 -21.55
C GLY A 254 -11.78 -3.32 -21.97
N GLN A 255 -10.49 -3.62 -22.12
CA GLN A 255 -9.51 -2.69 -22.67
C GLN A 255 -9.87 -2.28 -24.11
N ALA A 256 -10.31 -3.22 -24.95
CA ALA A 256 -10.74 -2.94 -26.32
C ALA A 256 -11.97 -2.01 -26.38
N VAL A 257 -12.96 -2.18 -25.49
CA VAL A 257 -14.12 -1.27 -25.43
C VAL A 257 -13.71 0.13 -24.93
N VAL A 258 -12.82 0.23 -23.94
CA VAL A 258 -12.29 1.53 -23.50
C VAL A 258 -11.53 2.22 -24.62
N GLU A 259 -10.75 1.49 -25.42
CA GLU A 259 -10.11 2.03 -26.61
C GLU A 259 -11.11 2.60 -27.61
N GLU A 260 -12.24 1.94 -27.87
CA GLU A 260 -13.28 2.46 -28.76
C GLU A 260 -13.94 3.73 -28.23
N MET A 261 -14.25 3.77 -26.94
CA MET A 261 -14.79 4.96 -26.28
C MET A 261 -13.84 6.14 -26.46
N ILE A 262 -12.55 5.95 -26.17
CA ILE A 262 -11.53 7.00 -26.27
C ILE A 262 -11.33 7.44 -27.72
N LEU A 263 -11.35 6.53 -28.69
CA LEU A 263 -11.28 6.89 -30.11
C LEU A 263 -12.48 7.72 -30.56
N GLY A 264 -13.68 7.40 -30.10
CA GLY A 264 -14.89 8.19 -30.36
C GLY A 264 -14.73 9.63 -29.85
N LEU A 265 -14.27 9.78 -28.60
CA LEU A 265 -14.00 11.09 -27.98
C LEU A 265 -12.91 11.86 -28.74
N ALA A 266 -11.82 11.20 -29.14
CA ALA A 266 -10.73 11.81 -29.89
C ALA A 266 -11.20 12.33 -31.27
N ARG A 267 -12.01 11.55 -31.99
CA ARG A 267 -12.62 11.99 -33.27
C ARG A 267 -13.53 13.20 -33.07
N GLN A 268 -14.31 13.21 -31.99
CA GLN A 268 -15.15 14.37 -31.66
C GLN A 268 -14.30 15.61 -31.31
N ALA A 269 -13.23 15.45 -30.54
CA ALA A 269 -12.29 16.53 -30.23
C ALA A 269 -11.64 17.12 -31.49
N ARG A 270 -11.29 16.27 -32.47
CA ARG A 270 -10.77 16.69 -33.78
C ARG A 270 -11.81 17.50 -34.55
N LYS A 271 -13.07 17.03 -34.56
CA LYS A 271 -14.18 17.69 -35.25
C LYS A 271 -14.51 19.05 -34.66
N GLU A 272 -14.46 19.20 -33.35
CA GLU A 272 -14.85 20.45 -32.68
C GLU A 272 -13.78 21.54 -32.74
N SER A 273 -12.51 21.18 -32.53
CA SER A 273 -11.40 22.13 -32.53
C SER A 273 -10.83 22.42 -33.92
N GLY A 274 -10.97 21.47 -34.87
CA GLY A 274 -10.27 21.51 -36.15
C GLY A 274 -8.74 21.43 -36.05
N SER A 275 -8.16 21.25 -34.85
CA SER A 275 -6.71 21.23 -34.64
C SER A 275 -6.09 19.90 -35.02
N GLU A 276 -4.91 19.94 -35.67
CA GLU A 276 -4.14 18.73 -35.99
C GLU A 276 -3.40 18.16 -34.78
N ASN A 277 -3.41 18.89 -33.67
CA ASN A 277 -2.73 18.54 -32.43
C ASN A 277 -3.75 18.14 -31.36
N LEU A 278 -3.46 17.09 -30.60
CA LEU A 278 -4.24 16.68 -29.43
C LEU A 278 -3.36 16.72 -28.18
N VAL A 279 -3.90 17.29 -27.11
CA VAL A 279 -3.35 17.18 -25.76
C VAL A 279 -4.29 16.39 -24.85
N ILE A 280 -3.73 15.49 -24.04
CA ILE A 280 -4.49 14.57 -23.18
C ILE A 280 -4.05 14.70 -21.70
N ALA A 281 -5.03 14.78 -20.80
CA ALA A 281 -4.87 14.70 -19.33
C ALA A 281 -6.05 13.96 -18.67
N GLY A 282 -6.07 13.94 -17.33
CA GLY A 282 -6.95 13.10 -16.51
C GLY A 282 -6.39 11.69 -16.31
N GLY A 283 -6.77 11.01 -15.22
CA GLY A 283 -6.17 9.72 -14.85
C GLY A 283 -6.23 8.63 -15.93
N VAL A 284 -7.24 8.67 -16.80
CA VAL A 284 -7.38 7.73 -17.94
C VAL A 284 -6.35 8.04 -19.04
N GLY A 285 -5.85 9.27 -19.13
CA GLY A 285 -4.76 9.67 -20.04
C GLY A 285 -3.45 8.89 -19.81
N LEU A 286 -3.30 8.20 -18.68
CA LEU A 286 -2.18 7.29 -18.42
C LEU A 286 -2.30 5.93 -19.12
N ASN A 287 -3.42 5.65 -19.83
CA ASN A 287 -3.62 4.45 -20.63
C ASN A 287 -2.81 4.52 -21.92
N SER A 288 -1.56 4.05 -21.85
CA SER A 288 -0.61 4.11 -22.97
C SER A 288 -1.05 3.32 -24.20
N VAL A 289 -1.89 2.29 -24.02
CA VAL A 289 -2.45 1.49 -25.11
C VAL A 289 -3.46 2.31 -25.91
N ALA A 290 -4.39 2.98 -25.23
CA ALA A 290 -5.36 3.86 -25.88
C ALA A 290 -4.67 5.06 -26.57
N ASN A 291 -3.69 5.69 -25.89
CA ASN A 291 -2.93 6.80 -26.46
C ASN A 291 -2.25 6.42 -27.78
N TRP A 292 -1.60 5.25 -27.82
CA TRP A 292 -0.95 4.77 -29.02
C TRP A 292 -1.93 4.45 -30.14
N LYS A 293 -3.12 3.95 -29.80
CA LYS A 293 -4.18 3.67 -30.78
C LYS A 293 -4.69 4.95 -31.46
N ILE A 294 -4.86 6.06 -30.72
CA ILE A 294 -5.23 7.36 -31.30
C ILE A 294 -4.22 7.80 -32.36
N GLU A 295 -2.92 7.67 -32.07
CA GLU A 295 -1.85 8.05 -32.97
C GLU A 295 -1.79 7.15 -34.22
N LYS A 296 -1.97 5.83 -34.05
CA LYS A 296 -2.01 4.89 -35.19
C LYS A 296 -3.22 5.09 -36.11
N GLU A 297 -4.35 5.54 -35.57
CA GLU A 297 -5.55 5.86 -36.38
C GLU A 297 -5.37 7.14 -37.21
N GLY A 298 -4.33 7.94 -36.94
CA GLY A 298 -4.05 9.16 -37.72
C GLY A 298 -5.11 10.24 -37.56
N ILE A 299 -5.89 10.22 -36.48
CA ILE A 299 -6.94 11.24 -36.20
C ILE A 299 -6.29 12.62 -36.04
N PHE A 300 -5.11 12.64 -35.42
CA PHE A 300 -4.29 13.82 -35.19
C PHE A 300 -2.89 13.58 -35.77
N LYS A 301 -2.24 14.66 -36.19
CA LYS A 301 -0.85 14.65 -36.66
C LYS A 301 0.11 14.52 -35.48
N ASN A 302 -0.20 15.20 -34.38
CA ASN A 302 0.61 15.19 -33.17
C ASN A 302 -0.26 14.91 -31.94
N VAL A 303 0.21 14.05 -31.04
CA VAL A 303 -0.46 13.72 -29.77
C VAL A 303 0.54 13.89 -28.64
N TRP A 304 0.22 14.79 -27.70
CA TRP A 304 1.00 15.05 -26.49
C TRP A 304 0.17 14.67 -25.26
N ILE A 305 0.81 14.03 -24.27
CA ILE A 305 0.13 13.52 -23.07
C ILE A 305 0.91 13.97 -21.84
N GLN A 306 0.21 14.49 -20.84
CA GLN A 306 0.79 14.96 -19.59
C GLN A 306 1.43 13.78 -18.82
N PRO A 307 2.77 13.75 -18.57
CA PRO A 307 3.42 12.70 -17.77
C PRO A 307 2.79 12.46 -16.40
N ALA A 308 2.28 13.51 -15.76
CA ALA A 308 1.52 13.44 -14.51
C ALA A 308 0.01 13.63 -14.74
N ALA A 309 -0.57 12.97 -15.76
CA ALA A 309 -1.96 13.21 -16.18
C ALA A 309 -3.05 12.96 -15.11
N GLY A 310 -2.75 12.21 -14.04
CA GLY A 310 -3.68 12.06 -12.91
C GLY A 310 -3.78 13.34 -12.07
N ASP A 311 -4.43 13.24 -10.91
CA ASP A 311 -4.71 14.40 -10.03
C ASP A 311 -3.46 15.18 -9.59
N ASP A 312 -2.30 14.52 -9.54
CA ASP A 312 -1.02 15.19 -9.27
C ASP A 312 -0.78 16.36 -10.25
N GLY A 313 -1.09 16.17 -11.53
CA GLY A 313 -0.95 17.20 -12.57
C GLY A 313 -1.97 18.35 -12.46
N GLY A 314 -3.08 18.14 -11.75
CA GLY A 314 -4.11 19.16 -11.53
C GLY A 314 -3.56 20.39 -10.79
N ALA A 315 -2.71 20.18 -9.78
CA ALA A 315 -2.08 21.27 -9.04
C ALA A 315 -1.17 22.13 -9.95
N LEU A 316 -0.37 21.49 -10.81
CA LEU A 316 0.45 22.18 -11.80
C LEU A 316 -0.42 22.97 -12.79
N GLY A 317 -1.47 22.34 -13.32
CA GLY A 317 -2.37 22.98 -14.28
C GLY A 317 -3.11 24.19 -13.71
N ALA A 318 -3.57 24.11 -12.45
CA ALA A 318 -4.23 25.22 -11.78
C ALA A 318 -3.30 26.42 -11.60
N ALA A 319 -2.03 26.19 -11.22
CA ALA A 319 -1.03 27.24 -11.12
C ALA A 319 -0.70 27.86 -12.49
N LEU A 320 -0.55 27.05 -13.54
CA LEU A 320 -0.30 27.53 -14.91
C LEU A 320 -1.48 28.33 -15.47
N LEU A 321 -2.71 27.89 -15.18
CA LEU A 321 -3.93 28.59 -15.61
C LEU A 321 -3.97 30.01 -15.04
N VAL A 322 -3.83 30.16 -13.73
CA VAL A 322 -3.81 31.48 -13.09
C VAL A 322 -2.62 32.30 -13.57
N SER A 323 -1.44 31.67 -13.74
CA SER A 323 -0.27 32.35 -14.29
C SER A 323 -0.54 32.97 -15.66
N GLN A 324 -1.18 32.23 -16.57
CA GLN A 324 -1.49 32.72 -17.93
C GLN A 324 -2.63 33.75 -17.94
N MET A 325 -3.60 33.63 -17.04
CA MET A 325 -4.72 34.58 -16.94
C MET A 325 -4.33 35.90 -16.27
N ALA A 326 -3.51 35.87 -15.23
CA ALA A 326 -3.19 37.04 -14.41
C ALA A 326 -1.85 37.72 -14.79
N TYR A 327 -0.92 37.00 -15.41
CA TYR A 327 0.45 37.50 -15.68
C TYR A 327 0.80 37.37 -17.17
N HIS A 328 0.21 38.25 -17.98
CA HIS A 328 0.28 38.25 -19.44
C HIS A 328 1.68 38.37 -20.06
N ASP A 329 2.75 38.56 -19.29
CA ASP A 329 4.12 38.62 -19.83
C ASP A 329 4.92 37.33 -19.61
N MET A 330 4.32 36.31 -18.97
CA MET A 330 5.00 35.05 -18.67
C MET A 330 4.89 34.06 -19.84
N PRO A 331 6.01 33.66 -20.48
CA PRO A 331 5.97 32.68 -21.56
C PRO A 331 5.53 31.30 -21.05
N THR A 332 4.66 30.63 -21.81
CA THR A 332 4.39 29.20 -21.62
C THR A 332 5.66 28.42 -21.94
N SER A 333 6.11 27.57 -21.01
CA SER A 333 7.30 26.73 -21.20
C SER A 333 6.87 25.30 -21.52
N GLU A 334 7.18 24.82 -22.72
CA GLU A 334 7.05 23.42 -23.10
C GLU A 334 7.72 22.51 -22.06
N MET A 335 7.01 21.46 -21.63
CA MET A 335 7.54 20.42 -20.75
C MET A 335 8.29 19.38 -21.57
N LYS A 336 9.60 19.58 -21.74
CA LYS A 336 10.50 18.64 -22.44
C LYS A 336 10.94 17.45 -21.59
N HIS A 337 10.84 17.58 -20.26
CA HIS A 337 11.21 16.54 -19.31
C HIS A 337 10.35 16.61 -18.05
N ALA A 338 10.31 15.52 -17.28
CA ALA A 338 9.58 15.45 -16.02
C ALA A 338 10.46 15.63 -14.76
N TYR A 339 11.76 15.92 -14.90
CA TYR A 339 12.68 16.08 -13.75
C TYR A 339 12.43 17.38 -12.96
N LEU A 340 11.35 17.42 -12.17
CA LEU A 340 10.88 18.60 -11.41
C LEU A 340 10.90 18.40 -9.89
N GLY A 341 11.22 17.19 -9.42
CA GLY A 341 11.29 16.83 -8.01
C GLY A 341 12.69 16.96 -7.41
N PRO A 342 12.90 16.49 -6.16
CA PRO A 342 14.17 16.66 -5.45
C PRO A 342 15.38 16.05 -6.16
N SER A 343 16.52 16.74 -6.05
CA SER A 343 17.86 16.26 -6.41
C SER A 343 18.77 16.35 -5.18
N PHE A 344 19.78 15.48 -5.12
CA PHE A 344 20.75 15.44 -4.03
C PHE A 344 22.15 15.60 -4.62
N SER A 345 22.94 16.46 -4.01
CA SER A 345 24.35 16.68 -4.32
C SER A 345 25.21 15.49 -3.90
N ASP A 346 26.41 15.37 -4.49
CA ASP A 346 27.35 14.34 -4.08
C ASP A 346 27.78 14.51 -2.60
N ASP A 347 27.85 15.74 -2.09
CA ASP A 347 28.17 16.03 -0.69
C ASP A 347 27.08 15.51 0.26
N GLU A 348 25.80 15.74 -0.06
CA GLU A 348 24.67 15.20 0.73
C GLU A 348 24.66 13.67 0.71
N ILE A 349 24.97 13.07 -0.44
CA ILE A 349 25.05 11.61 -0.58
C ILE A 349 26.24 11.06 0.22
N LEU A 350 27.41 11.70 0.15
CA LEU A 350 28.60 11.30 0.89
C LEU A 350 28.39 11.41 2.39
N GLN A 351 27.73 12.48 2.84
CA GLN A 351 27.37 12.67 4.24
C GLN A 351 26.49 11.51 4.72
N PHE A 352 25.47 11.14 3.95
CA PHE A 352 24.63 9.98 4.24
C PHE A 352 25.45 8.67 4.32
N LEU A 353 26.27 8.38 3.31
CA LEU A 353 27.07 7.16 3.24
C LEU A 353 28.07 7.05 4.40
N THR A 354 28.66 8.17 4.81
CA THR A 354 29.64 8.23 5.91
C THR A 354 28.97 8.06 7.27
N THR A 355 27.85 8.75 7.51
CA THR A 355 27.07 8.65 8.75
C THR A 355 26.59 7.22 8.98
N GLU A 356 26.04 6.58 7.94
CA GLU A 356 25.54 5.20 8.02
C GLU A 356 26.64 4.13 7.86
N LYS A 357 27.90 4.54 7.70
CA LYS A 357 29.07 3.66 7.53
C LYS A 357 28.90 2.64 6.39
N ILE A 358 28.30 3.07 5.29
CA ILE A 358 28.03 2.23 4.12
C ILE A 358 29.30 2.16 3.26
N SER A 359 29.74 0.93 2.93
CA SER A 359 30.86 0.73 2.02
C SER A 359 30.51 1.18 0.60
N HIS A 360 31.35 2.01 0.02
CA HIS A 360 31.10 2.62 -1.29
C HIS A 360 32.42 2.93 -2.01
N THR A 361 32.33 3.03 -3.33
CA THR A 361 33.43 3.48 -4.20
C THR A 361 33.02 4.77 -4.89
N GLN A 362 33.77 5.84 -4.67
CA GLN A 362 33.61 7.08 -5.44
C GLN A 362 34.29 6.93 -6.79
N MET A 363 33.63 7.34 -7.86
CA MET A 363 34.18 7.30 -9.21
C MET A 363 33.85 8.61 -9.91
N ASP A 364 34.71 9.05 -10.84
CA ASP A 364 34.31 10.09 -11.78
C ASP A 364 33.16 9.59 -12.67
N GLU A 365 32.41 10.52 -13.25
CA GLU A 365 31.21 10.20 -14.02
C GLU A 365 31.48 9.28 -15.22
N ALA A 366 32.62 9.46 -15.92
CA ALA A 366 32.93 8.65 -17.10
C ALA A 366 33.29 7.22 -16.71
N ALA A 367 34.10 7.05 -15.66
CA ALA A 367 34.46 5.75 -15.10
C ALA A 367 33.22 5.03 -14.53
N LEU A 368 32.36 5.74 -13.80
CA LEU A 368 31.11 5.19 -13.26
C LEU A 368 30.18 4.72 -14.38
N ILE A 369 29.95 5.53 -15.42
CA ILE A 369 29.13 5.16 -16.57
C ILE A 369 29.68 3.91 -17.26
N GLY A 370 31.00 3.86 -17.48
CA GLY A 370 31.68 2.70 -18.05
C GLY A 370 31.42 1.44 -17.21
N ARG A 371 31.64 1.53 -15.90
CA ARG A 371 31.43 0.43 -14.95
C ARG A 371 29.99 -0.04 -14.90
N VAL A 372 29.02 0.88 -14.83
CA VAL A 372 27.58 0.55 -14.81
C VAL A 372 27.16 -0.11 -16.12
N ALA A 373 27.69 0.35 -17.26
CA ALA A 373 27.42 -0.27 -18.54
C ALA A 373 27.99 -1.70 -18.63
N ASP A 374 29.19 -1.95 -18.07
CA ASP A 374 29.77 -3.30 -17.99
C ASP A 374 28.94 -4.22 -17.08
N LEU A 375 28.44 -3.68 -15.95
CA LEU A 375 27.57 -4.40 -15.02
C LEU A 375 26.24 -4.80 -15.69
N ILE A 376 25.60 -3.87 -16.40
CA ILE A 376 24.38 -4.15 -17.17
C ILE A 376 24.66 -5.21 -18.24
N ALA A 377 25.74 -5.06 -19.02
CA ALA A 377 26.14 -6.05 -20.02
C ALA A 377 26.37 -7.45 -19.42
N SER A 378 26.88 -7.49 -18.19
CA SER A 378 27.08 -8.72 -17.39
C SER A 378 25.81 -9.22 -16.69
N ASN A 379 24.62 -8.76 -17.10
CA ASN A 379 23.31 -9.13 -16.56
C ASN A 379 23.11 -8.79 -15.07
N LYS A 380 23.81 -7.77 -14.56
CA LYS A 380 23.53 -7.24 -13.22
C LYS A 380 22.37 -6.26 -13.26
N VAL A 381 21.56 -6.28 -12.21
CA VAL A 381 20.47 -5.31 -12.01
C VAL A 381 20.98 -4.14 -11.18
N VAL A 382 20.80 -2.93 -11.70
CA VAL A 382 21.35 -1.71 -11.13
C VAL A 382 20.22 -0.82 -10.60
N GLY A 383 20.27 -0.48 -9.32
CA GLY A 383 19.49 0.62 -8.76
C GLY A 383 20.15 1.94 -9.16
N TRP A 384 19.46 2.77 -9.92
CA TRP A 384 19.97 4.03 -10.47
C TRP A 384 19.27 5.21 -9.81
N PHE A 385 20.03 5.94 -8.98
CA PHE A 385 19.59 7.15 -8.29
C PHE A 385 20.52 8.31 -8.68
N ARG A 386 20.05 9.18 -9.58
CA ARG A 386 20.85 10.32 -10.03
C ARG A 386 19.97 11.47 -10.50
N GLY A 387 20.42 12.71 -10.25
CA GLY A 387 19.73 13.93 -10.69
C GLY A 387 18.38 14.16 -10.01
N ALA A 388 17.61 15.10 -10.56
CA ALA A 388 16.27 15.42 -10.08
C ALA A 388 15.27 14.29 -10.34
N MET A 389 14.35 14.11 -9.40
CA MET A 389 13.28 13.12 -9.47
C MET A 389 12.24 13.48 -10.54
N GLU A 390 11.71 12.45 -11.18
CA GLU A 390 10.62 12.55 -12.15
C GLU A 390 9.27 12.87 -11.49
N PHE A 391 8.50 13.77 -12.10
CA PHE A 391 7.12 14.08 -11.74
C PHE A 391 6.16 13.15 -12.48
N GLY A 392 5.24 12.53 -11.74
CA GLY A 392 4.31 11.52 -12.25
C GLY A 392 4.63 10.08 -11.82
N PRO A 393 3.94 9.09 -12.39
CA PRO A 393 3.97 7.69 -11.92
C PRO A 393 5.03 6.82 -12.61
N ARG A 394 5.84 7.37 -13.53
CA ARG A 394 6.85 6.63 -14.30
C ARG A 394 8.25 7.07 -13.90
N SER A 395 9.16 6.12 -13.77
CA SER A 395 10.59 6.42 -13.67
C SER A 395 11.17 6.53 -15.07
N LEU A 396 11.89 7.63 -15.31
CA LEU A 396 12.40 8.07 -16.59
C LEU A 396 13.93 8.28 -16.53
N GLY A 397 14.65 7.47 -15.76
CA GLY A 397 16.10 7.52 -15.65
C GLY A 397 16.65 8.38 -14.50
N GLY A 398 15.82 8.89 -13.60
CA GLY A 398 16.23 9.60 -12.38
C GLY A 398 16.18 8.70 -11.13
N ARG A 399 15.10 7.93 -10.98
CA ARG A 399 14.89 6.96 -9.90
C ARG A 399 14.47 5.61 -10.48
N SER A 400 15.42 4.88 -11.06
CA SER A 400 15.14 3.75 -11.95
C SER A 400 15.84 2.47 -11.50
N ILE A 401 15.27 1.31 -11.82
CA ILE A 401 15.99 0.03 -11.80
C ILE A 401 16.29 -0.34 -13.25
N LEU A 402 17.57 -0.53 -13.54
CA LEU A 402 18.11 -0.74 -14.87
C LEU A 402 18.63 -2.16 -15.03
N ALA A 403 18.39 -2.76 -16.20
CA ALA A 403 18.90 -4.10 -16.50
C ALA A 403 19.10 -4.32 -18.01
N ASN A 404 19.76 -5.43 -18.35
CA ASN A 404 19.99 -5.84 -19.73
C ASN A 404 18.66 -6.24 -20.41
N PRO A 405 18.22 -5.55 -21.48
CA PRO A 405 16.98 -5.90 -22.16
C PRO A 405 17.09 -7.15 -23.06
N ALA A 406 18.30 -7.55 -23.46
CA ALA A 406 18.53 -8.67 -24.37
C ALA A 406 18.32 -10.04 -23.70
N ASN A 407 18.49 -10.11 -22.38
CA ASN A 407 18.35 -11.36 -21.64
C ASN A 407 16.87 -11.71 -21.42
N PRO A 408 16.33 -12.78 -22.04
CA PRO A 408 14.90 -13.13 -21.93
C PRO A 408 14.46 -13.46 -20.50
N GLN A 409 15.39 -13.89 -19.63
CA GLN A 409 15.10 -14.20 -18.23
C GLN A 409 15.05 -12.95 -17.34
N MET A 410 15.53 -11.80 -17.84
CA MET A 410 15.63 -10.58 -17.02
C MET A 410 14.26 -10.09 -16.52
N LYS A 411 13.20 -10.28 -17.33
CA LYS A 411 11.82 -9.98 -16.91
C LYS A 411 11.42 -10.80 -15.67
N ALA A 412 11.70 -12.10 -15.66
CA ALA A 412 11.42 -12.95 -14.52
C ALA A 412 12.27 -12.58 -13.30
N ILE A 413 13.59 -12.40 -13.50
CA ILE A 413 14.53 -12.02 -12.45
C ILE A 413 14.07 -10.75 -11.73
N VAL A 414 13.75 -9.68 -12.47
CA VAL A 414 13.36 -8.39 -11.86
C VAL A 414 11.97 -8.50 -11.21
N ASN A 415 11.01 -9.21 -11.80
CA ASN A 415 9.68 -9.36 -11.20
C ASN A 415 9.71 -10.19 -9.90
N GLU A 416 10.49 -11.27 -9.84
CA GLU A 416 10.54 -12.19 -8.71
C GLU A 416 11.47 -11.71 -7.59
N LYS A 417 12.72 -11.39 -7.91
CA LYS A 417 13.76 -11.12 -6.89
C LYS A 417 13.76 -9.68 -6.39
N ILE A 418 13.17 -8.76 -7.14
CA ILE A 418 13.24 -7.32 -6.85
C ILE A 418 11.87 -6.74 -6.61
N LYS A 419 10.91 -6.97 -7.51
CA LYS A 419 9.58 -6.35 -7.44
C LYS A 419 8.56 -7.13 -6.63
N PHE A 420 8.78 -8.43 -6.42
CA PHE A 420 7.86 -9.34 -5.74
C PHE A 420 6.42 -9.21 -6.28
N ARG A 421 6.27 -9.21 -7.61
CA ARG A 421 4.99 -8.96 -8.29
C ARG A 421 4.70 -9.96 -9.42
N GLU A 422 3.51 -9.85 -10.01
CA GLU A 422 2.98 -10.83 -10.94
C GLU A 422 3.78 -10.95 -12.25
N TYR A 423 3.83 -12.17 -12.82
CA TYR A 423 4.67 -12.50 -13.99
C TYR A 423 4.35 -11.68 -15.26
N PHE A 424 3.08 -11.32 -15.45
CA PHE A 424 2.60 -10.60 -16.64
C PHE A 424 2.93 -9.11 -16.63
N ARG A 425 3.47 -8.56 -15.52
CA ARG A 425 3.79 -7.13 -15.42
C ARG A 425 4.92 -6.76 -16.39
N PRO A 426 4.67 -5.89 -17.39
CA PRO A 426 5.69 -5.52 -18.35
C PRO A 426 6.72 -4.54 -17.77
N PHE A 427 7.86 -4.46 -18.43
CA PHE A 427 8.89 -3.45 -18.23
C PHE A 427 9.01 -2.56 -19.47
N ALA A 428 9.64 -1.40 -19.31
CA ALA A 428 9.72 -0.40 -20.37
C ALA A 428 11.12 -0.33 -20.97
N PRO A 429 11.26 -0.19 -22.29
CA PRO A 429 12.53 0.16 -22.93
C PRO A 429 12.81 1.67 -22.80
N SER A 430 13.98 2.02 -22.26
CA SER A 430 14.62 3.31 -22.47
C SER A 430 15.57 3.19 -23.66
N ILE A 431 15.41 4.02 -24.69
CA ILE A 431 16.19 3.95 -25.94
C ILE A 431 16.77 5.32 -26.30
N LEU A 432 17.97 5.33 -26.88
CA LEU A 432 18.52 6.54 -27.50
C LEU A 432 17.58 7.05 -28.59
N ALA A 433 17.18 8.31 -28.52
CA ALA A 433 16.16 8.88 -29.39
C ALA A 433 16.49 8.67 -30.88
N GLU A 434 17.76 8.77 -31.25
CA GLU A 434 18.22 8.60 -32.63
C GLU A 434 18.12 7.17 -33.19
N TYR A 435 17.81 6.16 -32.37
CA TYR A 435 17.64 4.76 -32.80
C TYR A 435 16.19 4.26 -32.68
N VAL A 436 15.25 5.11 -32.25
CA VAL A 436 13.88 4.66 -31.94
C VAL A 436 13.17 4.03 -33.14
N GLY A 437 13.30 4.63 -34.34
CA GLY A 437 12.68 4.13 -35.57
C GLY A 437 13.28 2.83 -36.10
N GLU A 438 14.49 2.47 -35.65
CA GLU A 438 15.15 1.20 -36.00
C GLU A 438 14.65 0.02 -35.17
N PHE A 439 14.12 0.26 -33.96
CA PHE A 439 13.64 -0.78 -33.05
C PHE A 439 12.12 -0.85 -32.97
N PHE A 440 11.45 0.28 -33.16
CA PHE A 440 10.00 0.41 -33.03
C PHE A 440 9.37 0.88 -34.34
N ASP A 441 8.11 0.48 -34.55
CA ASP A 441 7.29 0.88 -35.69
C ASP A 441 6.78 2.33 -35.52
N VAL A 442 7.72 3.26 -35.60
CA VAL A 442 7.56 4.72 -35.49
C VAL A 442 8.47 5.42 -36.49
N GLN A 443 8.25 6.72 -36.70
CA GLN A 443 9.18 7.53 -37.50
C GLN A 443 10.55 7.62 -36.82
N GLN A 444 11.61 7.77 -37.62
CA GLN A 444 12.95 8.00 -37.07
C GLN A 444 12.94 9.27 -36.21
N ASN A 445 13.60 9.23 -35.05
CA ASN A 445 13.64 10.32 -34.07
C ASN A 445 12.27 10.72 -33.49
N ALA A 446 11.25 9.87 -33.57
CA ALA A 446 9.96 10.12 -32.93
C ALA A 446 10.15 10.34 -31.41
N ASP A 447 9.61 11.43 -30.88
CA ASP A 447 9.79 11.78 -29.47
C ASP A 447 8.70 11.15 -28.57
N MET A 448 9.15 10.34 -27.61
CA MET A 448 8.30 9.55 -26.70
C MET A 448 8.92 9.55 -25.29
N PRO A 449 9.12 10.71 -24.64
CA PRO A 449 10.01 10.80 -23.47
C PRO A 449 9.39 10.29 -22.16
N PHE A 450 8.10 9.97 -22.14
CA PHE A 450 7.33 9.78 -20.91
C PHE A 450 6.77 8.37 -20.66
N MET A 451 7.07 7.36 -21.50
CA MET A 451 6.48 6.02 -21.38
C MET A 451 4.94 6.01 -21.46
N LEU A 452 4.37 6.84 -22.32
CA LEU A 452 2.91 6.98 -22.48
C LEU A 452 2.37 6.44 -23.81
N LYS A 453 3.21 5.76 -24.59
CA LYS A 453 2.90 5.16 -25.89
C LYS A 453 3.52 3.76 -25.99
N VAL A 454 2.87 2.84 -26.72
CA VAL A 454 3.26 1.40 -26.83
C VAL A 454 3.45 0.94 -28.28
N PRO A 455 4.42 1.49 -29.02
CA PRO A 455 4.68 1.06 -30.39
C PRO A 455 5.06 -0.41 -30.49
N LYS A 456 4.79 -1.02 -31.65
CA LYS A 456 5.23 -2.38 -31.94
C LYS A 456 6.75 -2.41 -32.08
N VAL A 457 7.38 -3.40 -31.46
CA VAL A 457 8.78 -3.73 -31.69
C VAL A 457 8.89 -4.39 -33.05
N ARG A 458 9.81 -3.92 -33.89
CA ARG A 458 10.09 -4.50 -35.20
C ARG A 458 10.53 -5.96 -35.04
N ALA A 459 9.98 -6.85 -35.87
CA ALA A 459 10.09 -8.30 -35.68
C ALA A 459 11.55 -8.77 -35.60
N GLU A 460 12.40 -8.22 -36.46
CA GLU A 460 13.83 -8.49 -36.57
C GLU A 460 14.64 -7.99 -35.36
N LYS A 461 14.11 -7.08 -34.53
CA LYS A 461 14.79 -6.53 -33.36
C LYS A 461 14.32 -7.13 -32.03
N ARG A 462 13.21 -7.86 -32.00
CA ARG A 462 12.59 -8.38 -30.76
C ARG A 462 13.55 -9.19 -29.89
N HIS A 463 14.36 -10.03 -30.51
CA HIS A 463 15.32 -10.88 -29.80
C HIS A 463 16.44 -10.07 -29.10
N LEU A 464 16.74 -8.86 -29.57
CA LEU A 464 17.73 -7.96 -28.96
C LEU A 464 17.21 -7.25 -27.70
N ILE A 465 15.89 -7.18 -27.53
CA ILE A 465 15.23 -6.47 -26.42
C ILE A 465 14.06 -7.30 -25.82
N ALA A 466 14.26 -8.61 -25.73
CA ALA A 466 13.22 -9.56 -25.35
C ALA A 466 12.59 -9.25 -23.97
N ALA A 467 13.38 -8.79 -22.99
CA ALA A 467 12.90 -8.53 -21.63
C ALA A 467 11.91 -7.36 -21.50
N VAL A 468 11.89 -6.47 -22.50
CA VAL A 468 11.06 -5.27 -22.57
C VAL A 468 10.04 -5.31 -23.71
N THR A 469 10.00 -6.44 -24.45
CA THR A 469 8.97 -6.70 -25.45
C THR A 469 7.79 -7.39 -24.75
N HIS A 470 6.59 -6.83 -24.91
CA HIS A 470 5.35 -7.37 -24.39
C HIS A 470 4.89 -8.60 -25.18
N GLU A 471 3.91 -9.33 -24.64
CA GLU A 471 3.35 -10.54 -25.26
C GLU A 471 2.82 -10.29 -26.68
N ASP A 472 2.19 -9.14 -26.92
CA ASP A 472 1.67 -8.73 -28.22
C ASP A 472 2.73 -8.10 -29.14
N GLY A 473 4.01 -8.14 -28.76
CA GLY A 473 5.13 -7.58 -29.50
C GLY A 473 5.25 -6.05 -29.41
N THR A 474 4.53 -5.38 -28.49
CA THR A 474 4.68 -3.95 -28.22
C THR A 474 5.74 -3.67 -27.15
N GLY A 475 6.15 -2.41 -26.99
CA GLY A 475 6.99 -1.98 -25.86
C GLY A 475 6.64 -0.56 -25.44
N ARG A 476 6.63 -0.27 -24.13
CA ARG A 476 6.26 1.06 -23.61
C ARG A 476 7.46 2.01 -23.55
N VAL A 477 7.69 2.74 -24.63
CA VAL A 477 8.97 3.41 -24.92
C VAL A 477 9.20 4.70 -24.12
N GLN A 478 10.43 4.87 -23.63
CA GLN A 478 11.04 6.15 -23.29
C GLN A 478 12.16 6.47 -24.29
N THR A 479 12.04 7.57 -25.03
CA THR A 479 13.19 8.15 -25.74
C THR A 479 14.07 8.97 -24.81
N VAL A 480 15.37 8.83 -24.96
CA VAL A 480 16.38 9.54 -24.17
C VAL A 480 17.24 10.37 -25.11
N SER A 481 17.28 11.67 -24.87
CA SER A 481 18.08 12.62 -25.66
C SER A 481 19.19 13.23 -24.79
N LYS A 482 20.24 13.74 -25.46
CA LYS A 482 21.33 14.47 -24.80
C LYS A 482 20.83 15.75 -24.11
N GLN A 483 19.78 16.36 -24.64
CA GLN A 483 19.23 17.63 -24.17
C GLN A 483 18.43 17.47 -22.88
N THR A 484 17.69 16.36 -22.73
CA THR A 484 16.79 16.15 -21.59
C THR A 484 17.47 15.46 -20.42
N ASN A 485 18.33 14.47 -20.66
CA ASN A 485 19.09 13.80 -19.60
C ASN A 485 20.48 13.36 -20.10
N PRO A 486 21.49 14.25 -20.07
CA PRO A 486 22.80 14.01 -20.68
C PRO A 486 23.59 12.87 -20.02
N VAL A 487 23.36 12.61 -18.73
CA VAL A 487 24.03 11.51 -18.03
C VAL A 487 23.41 10.17 -18.41
N TYR A 488 22.08 10.08 -18.37
CA TYR A 488 21.37 8.86 -18.75
C TYR A 488 21.58 8.53 -20.23
N TYR A 489 21.62 9.55 -21.09
CA TYR A 489 22.00 9.42 -22.50
C TYR A 489 23.40 8.80 -22.66
N ARG A 490 24.42 9.32 -21.95
CA ARG A 490 25.78 8.76 -21.99
C ARG A 490 25.85 7.33 -21.44
N LEU A 491 25.04 7.00 -20.43
CA LEU A 491 24.90 5.63 -19.96
C LEU A 491 24.37 4.70 -21.06
N LEU A 492 23.30 5.09 -21.75
CA LEU A 492 22.75 4.31 -22.85
C LEU A 492 23.75 4.16 -24.01
N GLN A 493 24.51 5.22 -24.34
CA GLN A 493 25.60 5.12 -25.32
C GLN A 493 26.69 4.13 -24.87
N ALA A 494 27.09 4.17 -23.60
CA ALA A 494 28.06 3.24 -23.05
C ALA A 494 27.54 1.79 -23.11
N VAL A 495 26.28 1.55 -22.72
CA VAL A 495 25.63 0.24 -22.83
C VAL A 495 25.58 -0.24 -24.28
N MET A 496 25.21 0.63 -25.22
CA MET A 496 25.22 0.31 -26.65
C MET A 496 26.60 -0.14 -27.12
N ALA A 497 27.66 0.56 -26.71
CA ALA A 497 29.04 0.19 -27.08
C ALA A 497 29.45 -1.20 -26.55
N ARG A 498 28.85 -1.70 -25.45
CA ARG A 498 29.18 -3.00 -24.84
C ARG A 498 28.26 -4.13 -25.26
N THR A 499 27.02 -3.81 -25.60
CA THR A 499 25.97 -4.81 -25.89
C THR A 499 25.52 -4.82 -27.34
N GLY A 500 25.94 -3.82 -28.14
CA GLY A 500 25.42 -3.58 -29.49
C GLY A 500 23.98 -3.05 -29.54
N THR A 501 23.35 -2.81 -28.38
CA THR A 501 21.92 -2.47 -28.30
C THR A 501 21.74 -1.10 -27.63
N PRO A 502 21.06 -0.13 -28.28
CA PRO A 502 20.86 1.23 -27.75
C PRO A 502 19.72 1.32 -26.71
N VAL A 503 19.42 0.21 -26.04
CA VAL A 503 18.26 0.05 -25.16
C VAL A 503 18.69 -0.45 -23.80
N VAL A 504 18.01 0.02 -22.75
CA VAL A 504 18.07 -0.51 -21.40
C VAL A 504 16.66 -0.82 -20.90
N LEU A 505 16.50 -1.91 -20.15
CA LEU A 505 15.29 -2.14 -19.38
C LEU A 505 15.21 -1.10 -18.28
N ASN A 506 14.12 -0.34 -18.23
CA ASN A 506 13.83 0.62 -17.19
C ASN A 506 12.51 0.27 -16.47
N THR A 507 12.54 0.28 -15.15
CA THR A 507 11.36 0.22 -14.31
C THR A 507 11.50 1.14 -13.11
N SER A 508 10.37 1.45 -12.46
CA SER A 508 10.34 2.25 -11.25
C SER A 508 11.33 1.77 -10.20
N PHE A 509 11.94 2.65 -9.40
CA PHE A 509 12.78 2.22 -8.27
C PHE A 509 11.94 2.23 -6.98
N ASN A 510 11.39 1.07 -6.63
CA ASN A 510 10.54 0.80 -5.46
C ASN A 510 10.25 -0.71 -5.32
N VAL A 511 9.53 -1.11 -4.28
CA VAL A 511 8.90 -2.44 -4.16
C VAL A 511 7.37 -2.34 -4.17
N ARG A 512 6.68 -3.48 -4.22
CA ARG A 512 5.21 -3.53 -4.15
C ARG A 512 4.71 -2.82 -2.87
N GLY A 513 3.76 -1.90 -3.03
CA GLY A 513 3.14 -1.16 -1.93
C GLY A 513 3.82 0.17 -1.58
N GLU A 514 5.01 0.45 -2.13
CA GLU A 514 5.75 1.68 -1.83
C GLU A 514 5.80 2.66 -3.03
N PRO A 515 5.87 3.98 -2.79
CA PRO A 515 6.12 4.96 -3.83
C PRO A 515 7.57 4.88 -4.36
N ILE A 516 7.84 5.44 -5.54
CA ILE A 516 9.21 5.58 -6.10
C ILE A 516 10.12 6.24 -5.05
N VAL A 517 11.32 5.70 -4.82
CA VAL A 517 12.31 6.21 -3.84
C VAL A 517 12.62 7.68 -4.10
N CYS A 518 12.72 8.48 -3.03
CA CYS A 518 12.97 9.92 -3.14
C CYS A 518 14.37 10.28 -2.67
N THR A 519 14.75 9.85 -1.46
CA THR A 519 16.04 10.18 -0.80
C THR A 519 17.10 9.10 -1.03
N PRO A 520 18.40 9.39 -0.80
CA PRO A 520 19.47 8.38 -0.80
C PRO A 520 19.19 7.22 0.17
N GLN A 521 18.64 7.53 1.35
CA GLN A 521 18.21 6.57 2.37
C GLN A 521 17.11 5.63 1.82
N ASP A 522 16.09 6.15 1.15
CA ASP A 522 15.04 5.33 0.54
C ASP A 522 15.62 4.35 -0.50
N ALA A 523 16.53 4.84 -1.34
CA ALA A 523 17.18 4.05 -2.38
C ALA A 523 18.06 2.93 -1.79
N TYR A 524 18.84 3.25 -0.76
CA TYR A 524 19.66 2.27 -0.03
C TYR A 524 18.80 1.22 0.67
N HIS A 525 17.74 1.62 1.38
CA HIS A 525 16.81 0.68 2.00
C HIS A 525 16.15 -0.26 0.98
N CYS A 526 15.73 0.27 -0.17
CA CYS A 526 15.18 -0.55 -1.25
C CYS A 526 16.24 -1.52 -1.79
N PHE A 527 17.49 -1.07 -1.97
CA PHE A 527 18.60 -1.90 -2.45
C PHE A 527 18.92 -3.07 -1.50
N VAL A 528 19.02 -2.81 -0.19
CA VAL A 528 19.33 -3.84 0.81
C VAL A 528 18.22 -4.89 0.88
N LYS A 529 16.95 -4.47 0.84
CA LYS A 529 15.77 -5.36 0.97
C LYS A 529 15.41 -6.16 -0.29
N THR A 530 16.08 -5.92 -1.41
CA THR A 530 15.73 -6.53 -2.71
C THR A 530 16.91 -7.25 -3.35
N GLY A 531 16.67 -8.05 -4.39
CA GLY A 531 17.72 -8.70 -5.17
C GLY A 531 18.50 -7.79 -6.14
N ILE A 532 18.52 -6.46 -5.94
CA ILE A 532 19.34 -5.56 -6.77
C ILE A 532 20.83 -5.85 -6.50
N ASP A 533 21.63 -5.98 -7.55
CA ASP A 533 23.04 -6.35 -7.44
C ASP A 533 23.93 -5.16 -7.01
N VAL A 534 23.67 -4.00 -7.59
CA VAL A 534 24.49 -2.79 -7.41
C VAL A 534 23.60 -1.55 -7.30
N LEU A 535 23.97 -0.61 -6.45
CA LEU A 535 23.31 0.68 -6.29
C LEU A 535 24.26 1.80 -6.71
N VAL A 536 23.74 2.71 -7.53
CA VAL A 536 24.37 3.98 -7.88
C VAL A 536 23.64 5.09 -7.14
N LEU A 537 24.35 5.84 -6.29
CA LEU A 537 23.89 7.07 -5.66
C LEU A 537 24.80 8.22 -6.11
N GLY A 538 24.32 9.10 -7.00
CA GLY A 538 25.18 10.18 -7.50
C GLY A 538 26.43 9.62 -8.19
N ASN A 539 27.61 10.03 -7.75
CA ASN A 539 28.92 9.51 -8.19
C ASN A 539 29.48 8.33 -7.38
N TYR A 540 28.64 7.69 -6.55
CA TYR A 540 29.03 6.57 -5.69
C TYR A 540 28.42 5.25 -6.16
N LEU A 541 29.25 4.20 -6.18
CA LEU A 541 28.86 2.82 -6.45
C LEU A 541 28.88 2.00 -5.16
N ILE A 542 27.79 1.29 -4.89
CA ILE A 542 27.64 0.42 -3.72
C ILE A 542 27.35 -1.00 -4.23
N GLU A 543 28.22 -1.94 -3.88
CA GLU A 543 28.08 -3.36 -4.21
C GLU A 543 27.72 -4.16 -2.94
N LYS A 544 26.93 -5.22 -3.09
CA LYS A 544 26.65 -6.12 -1.95
C LYS A 544 27.92 -6.90 -1.59
N ASN A 545 28.37 -6.79 -0.35
CA ASN A 545 29.45 -7.62 0.18
C ASN A 545 29.02 -9.09 0.18
N LYS A 546 29.68 -9.93 -0.63
CA LYS A 546 29.44 -11.38 -0.71
C LYS A 546 29.90 -12.17 0.53
N GLY A 547 29.89 -11.57 1.72
CA GLY A 547 30.54 -12.12 2.92
C GLY A 547 29.75 -12.07 4.23
N VAL A 548 28.50 -11.59 4.22
CA VAL A 548 27.62 -11.64 5.41
C VAL A 548 26.34 -12.33 4.98
N SER A 549 26.19 -13.57 5.45
CA SER A 549 25.03 -14.48 5.34
C SER A 549 23.93 -14.03 4.37
N ASP A 550 23.86 -14.73 3.24
CA ASP A 550 22.69 -14.73 2.36
C ASP A 550 21.42 -14.92 3.19
N VAL A 551 20.67 -13.84 3.41
CA VAL A 551 19.24 -13.96 3.69
C VAL A 551 18.63 -14.44 2.38
N VAL A 552 18.56 -15.76 2.25
CA VAL A 552 17.83 -16.43 1.17
C VAL A 552 16.39 -15.92 1.20
N PRO A 553 15.90 -15.26 0.15
CA PRO A 553 14.48 -15.04 -0.01
C PRO A 553 13.86 -16.41 -0.18
N ILE A 554 12.91 -16.77 0.69
CA ILE A 554 12.08 -17.97 0.51
C ILE A 554 11.27 -17.77 -0.76
N SER A 555 11.84 -18.17 -1.90
CA SER A 555 11.12 -18.35 -3.15
C SER A 555 10.20 -19.54 -2.99
N SER A 556 8.90 -19.32 -3.25
CA SER A 556 7.90 -20.31 -3.65
C SER A 556 8.42 -21.76 -3.73
N GLN A 557 8.31 -22.51 -2.63
CA GLN A 557 8.20 -23.95 -2.77
C GLN A 557 6.86 -24.24 -3.42
N LYS A 558 6.94 -24.81 -4.62
CA LYS A 558 5.81 -25.39 -5.34
C LYS A 558 5.18 -26.47 -4.45
N PHE A 559 3.94 -26.26 -4.03
CA PHE A 559 3.04 -27.37 -3.73
C PHE A 559 2.60 -27.96 -5.07
N ASN A 560 3.25 -29.05 -5.49
CA ASN A 560 2.77 -29.92 -6.56
C ASN A 560 2.29 -31.23 -5.91
N GLY A 561 1.04 -31.61 -6.21
CA GLY A 561 0.32 -32.77 -5.65
C GLY A 561 -0.42 -32.36 -4.37
N VAL A 562 -1.75 -32.40 -4.28
CA VAL A 562 -2.63 -33.52 -4.58
C VAL A 562 -4.02 -32.98 -5.02
N ASP A 563 -4.44 -33.29 -6.25
CA ASP A 563 -5.85 -33.55 -6.52
C ASP A 563 -6.09 -35.02 -6.13
N GLY A 564 -7.20 -35.29 -5.43
CA GLY A 564 -7.72 -36.65 -5.25
C GLY A 564 -7.66 -37.17 -3.81
N ASP A 565 -8.82 -37.59 -3.33
CA ASP A 565 -9.06 -38.37 -2.13
C ASP A 565 -7.93 -39.35 -1.78
N ALA A 566 -7.38 -39.26 -0.56
CA ALA A 566 -6.68 -40.37 0.09
C ALA A 566 -6.52 -40.10 1.60
N ASP A 567 -6.91 -41.11 2.37
CA ASP A 567 -6.75 -41.26 3.81
C ASP A 567 -5.34 -40.90 4.31
N PHE A 568 -5.27 -40.04 5.33
CA PHE A 568 -4.05 -39.83 6.10
C PHE A 568 -4.05 -40.74 7.33
N ALA A 569 -3.46 -41.92 7.17
CA ALA A 569 -3.00 -42.75 8.27
C ALA A 569 -1.65 -42.23 8.77
N PHE A 570 -1.56 -41.80 10.04
CA PHE A 570 -0.28 -41.61 10.71
C PHE A 570 -0.33 -42.02 12.19
N GLY A 571 0.40 -43.11 12.47
CA GLY A 571 1.42 -43.17 13.52
C GLY A 571 0.97 -42.93 14.95
N SER A 572 0.56 -44.02 15.61
CA SER A 572 0.54 -44.14 17.06
C SER A 572 1.96 -44.14 17.62
N GLU A 573 2.41 -43.08 18.27
CA GLU A 573 3.41 -43.19 19.35
C GLU A 573 3.03 -42.32 20.54
N ASN A 574 3.08 -42.98 21.70
CA ASN A 574 2.56 -42.63 23.00
C ASN A 574 2.92 -41.21 23.49
N LYS A 575 1.89 -40.42 23.82
CA LYS A 575 1.97 -39.31 24.78
C LYS A 575 1.54 -39.79 26.16
N GLN A 576 2.47 -40.42 26.86
CA GLN A 576 2.42 -40.56 28.31
C GLN A 576 3.64 -39.81 28.84
N ASP A 577 3.41 -38.59 29.33
CA ASP A 577 4.15 -37.95 30.43
C ASP A 577 3.56 -36.54 30.64
N LEU A 578 2.38 -36.53 31.27
CA LEU A 578 1.82 -35.35 31.92
C LEU A 578 2.08 -35.52 33.42
N CYS A 579 2.74 -34.52 34.01
CA CYS A 579 3.07 -34.36 35.43
C CYS A 579 4.26 -35.19 35.98
N SER A 580 5.49 -34.84 35.59
CA SER A 580 6.68 -34.86 36.46
C SER A 580 7.88 -34.17 35.80
N ALA A 581 8.89 -33.79 36.58
CA ALA A 581 10.15 -33.12 36.22
C ALA A 581 10.15 -31.57 36.25
N ILE A 582 10.06 -31.04 37.47
CA ILE A 582 10.99 -29.98 37.89
C ILE A 582 12.40 -30.59 37.78
N GLU A 583 13.36 -29.85 37.23
CA GLU A 583 14.75 -30.24 36.89
C GLU A 583 14.97 -30.79 35.47
N GLY A 584 14.95 -29.89 34.48
CA GLY A 584 15.48 -30.15 33.14
C GLY A 584 16.23 -28.92 32.63
N GLY A 585 17.53 -29.08 32.37
CA GLY A 585 18.47 -28.00 32.03
C GLY A 585 18.18 -27.25 30.71
N ALA A 586 19.05 -26.28 30.41
CA ALA A 586 18.91 -25.29 29.32
C ALA A 586 18.49 -25.87 27.94
N SER A 587 18.85 -27.11 27.61
CA SER A 587 18.51 -27.74 26.32
C SER A 587 17.01 -27.97 26.10
N VAL A 588 16.26 -28.32 27.15
CA VAL A 588 14.81 -28.57 27.05
C VAL A 588 14.04 -27.25 26.92
N ALA A 589 14.56 -26.17 27.51
CA ALA A 589 13.97 -24.83 27.44
C ALA A 589 14.06 -24.25 26.02
N GLU A 590 15.17 -24.48 25.34
CA GLU A 590 15.37 -24.09 23.94
C GLU A 590 14.45 -24.89 23.00
N GLU A 591 14.27 -26.20 23.25
CA GLU A 591 13.35 -27.05 22.50
C GLU A 591 11.88 -26.59 22.64
N THR A 592 11.44 -26.24 23.85
CA THR A 592 10.07 -25.71 24.06
C THR A 592 9.87 -24.38 23.33
N THR A 593 10.86 -23.48 23.39
CA THR A 593 10.82 -22.18 22.72
C THR A 593 10.73 -22.34 21.20
N GLN A 594 11.49 -23.28 20.62
CA GLN A 594 11.41 -23.60 19.19
C GLN A 594 10.07 -24.21 18.79
N LYS A 595 9.45 -25.06 19.63
CA LYS A 595 8.11 -25.62 19.41
C LYS A 595 7.02 -24.55 19.43
N VAL A 596 7.07 -23.61 20.38
CA VAL A 596 6.13 -22.48 20.44
C VAL A 596 6.33 -21.54 19.25
N LEU A 597 7.57 -21.25 18.87
CA LEU A 597 7.87 -20.40 17.70
C LEU A 597 7.40 -21.04 16.39
N SER A 598 7.65 -22.34 16.19
CA SER A 598 7.15 -23.05 15.00
C SER A 598 5.63 -23.08 14.95
N PHE A 599 4.97 -23.30 16.09
CA PHE A 599 3.52 -23.23 16.21
C PHE A 599 2.92 -21.89 15.75
N TYR A 600 3.50 -20.76 16.19
CA TYR A 600 3.04 -19.43 15.76
C TYR A 600 3.51 -19.03 14.35
N LYS A 601 4.51 -19.71 13.77
CA LYS A 601 4.89 -19.53 12.36
C LYS A 601 3.87 -20.14 11.42
N GLU A 602 3.21 -21.24 11.80
CA GLU A 602 2.16 -21.87 11.00
C GLU A 602 0.90 -21.02 10.90
N LEU A 603 0.38 -20.56 12.04
CA LEU A 603 -0.70 -19.60 12.10
C LEU A 603 -0.57 -18.75 13.37
N PRO A 604 -0.27 -17.44 13.26
CA PRO A 604 -0.12 -16.63 14.44
C PRO A 604 -1.45 -16.36 15.17
N PHE A 605 -1.36 -15.99 16.45
CA PHE A 605 -2.54 -15.63 17.25
C PHE A 605 -3.18 -14.32 16.77
N ASN A 606 -4.51 -14.23 16.94
CA ASN A 606 -5.32 -13.05 16.62
C ASN A 606 -5.08 -12.54 15.19
N TYR A 607 -5.01 -13.48 14.25
CA TYR A 607 -4.62 -13.26 12.87
C TYR A 607 -5.85 -13.28 11.97
N TYR A 608 -6.00 -12.26 11.12
CA TYR A 608 -7.02 -12.21 10.08
C TYR A 608 -6.40 -12.47 8.70
N SER A 609 -7.24 -12.81 7.72
CA SER A 609 -6.81 -13.11 6.34
C SER A 609 -5.95 -12.02 5.68
N ASN A 610 -6.14 -10.75 6.07
CA ASN A 610 -5.35 -9.61 5.62
C ASN A 610 -5.41 -8.45 6.63
N SER A 611 -4.50 -7.48 6.47
CA SER A 611 -4.39 -6.30 7.35
C SER A 611 -5.55 -5.31 7.23
N ILE A 612 -6.26 -5.26 6.10
CA ILE A 612 -7.45 -4.40 5.95
C ILE A 612 -8.58 -4.92 6.84
N ASP A 613 -8.84 -6.23 6.85
CA ASP A 613 -9.87 -6.82 7.71
C ASP A 613 -9.53 -6.62 9.18
N THR A 614 -8.27 -6.79 9.58
CA THR A 614 -7.82 -6.46 10.94
C THR A 614 -8.09 -4.99 11.29
N ALA A 615 -7.75 -4.05 10.39
CA ALA A 615 -8.00 -2.63 10.63
C ALA A 615 -9.50 -2.29 10.68
N VAL A 616 -10.31 -2.89 9.82
CA VAL A 616 -11.77 -2.74 9.83
C VAL A 616 -12.35 -3.24 11.14
N GLU A 617 -11.91 -4.39 11.65
CA GLU A 617 -12.36 -4.89 12.95
C GLU A 617 -11.93 -3.97 14.11
N LEU A 618 -10.71 -3.44 14.09
CA LEU A 618 -10.23 -2.48 15.09
C LEU A 618 -11.02 -1.16 15.08
N LEU A 619 -11.53 -0.75 13.91
CA LEU A 619 -12.35 0.45 13.75
C LEU A 619 -13.81 0.27 14.21
N LYS A 620 -14.31 -0.96 14.30
CA LYS A 620 -15.70 -1.22 14.70
C LYS A 620 -15.95 -0.93 16.16
N ASP A 621 -15.01 -1.33 17.03
CA ASP A 621 -15.13 -1.14 18.47
C ASP A 621 -13.77 -1.01 19.15
N ASN A 622 -13.74 -0.18 20.20
CA ASN A 622 -12.57 0.01 21.04
C ASN A 622 -12.48 -1.15 22.05
N ARG A 623 -11.82 -2.23 21.65
CA ARG A 623 -11.66 -3.45 22.46
C ARG A 623 -10.98 -3.22 23.81
N ILE A 624 -10.22 -2.12 23.98
CA ILE A 624 -9.62 -1.77 25.28
C ILE A 624 -10.71 -1.48 26.34
N LYS A 625 -11.94 -1.13 25.93
CA LYS A 625 -13.09 -0.98 26.85
C LYS A 625 -13.45 -2.27 27.61
N ALA A 626 -13.08 -3.44 27.10
CA ALA A 626 -13.21 -4.71 27.82
C ALA A 626 -12.38 -4.75 29.12
N TYR A 627 -11.40 -3.84 29.24
CA TYR A 627 -10.55 -3.64 30.42
C TYR A 627 -10.80 -2.21 30.96
N PRO A 628 -11.83 -2.01 31.82
CA PRO A 628 -12.27 -0.67 32.22
C PRO A 628 -11.18 0.18 32.89
N VAL A 629 -10.20 -0.45 33.53
CA VAL A 629 -9.06 0.21 34.18
C VAL A 629 -8.12 0.85 33.16
N LEU A 630 -7.78 0.13 32.06
CA LEU A 630 -7.00 0.67 30.95
C LEU A 630 -7.74 1.81 30.26
N HIS A 631 -9.01 1.56 29.90
CA HIS A 631 -9.83 2.58 29.23
C HIS A 631 -9.91 3.87 30.06
N ARG A 632 -10.18 3.75 31.37
CA ARG A 632 -10.24 4.90 32.28
C ARG A 632 -8.90 5.62 32.41
N HIS A 633 -7.79 4.88 32.47
CA HIS A 633 -6.46 5.45 32.64
C HIS A 633 -6.01 6.18 31.37
N PHE A 634 -6.07 5.50 30.22
CA PHE A 634 -5.72 6.08 28.91
C PHE A 634 -6.63 7.26 28.52
N SER A 635 -7.88 7.30 28.98
CA SER A 635 -8.74 8.47 28.74
C SER A 635 -8.37 9.71 29.56
N LYS A 636 -7.49 9.59 30.57
CA LYS A 636 -7.13 10.68 31.49
C LYS A 636 -5.71 11.20 31.31
N ILE A 637 -4.79 10.34 30.91
CA ILE A 637 -3.40 10.71 30.67
C ILE A 637 -3.26 11.26 29.24
N VAL A 638 -2.21 12.04 28.97
CA VAL A 638 -1.94 12.62 27.64
C VAL A 638 -0.51 12.27 27.25
N ASN A 639 -0.30 11.85 26.00
CA ASN A 639 1.02 11.52 25.45
C ASN A 639 1.83 10.49 26.28
N ALA A 640 1.16 9.50 26.87
CA ALA A 640 1.85 8.42 27.56
C ALA A 640 2.70 7.57 26.60
N ARG A 641 3.82 7.05 27.11
CA ARG A 641 4.65 6.01 26.50
C ARG A 641 4.19 4.65 27.00
N ILE A 642 3.68 3.84 26.09
CA ILE A 642 3.13 2.52 26.39
C ILE A 642 4.00 1.45 25.72
N LEU A 643 4.27 0.36 26.42
CA LEU A 643 4.88 -0.85 25.86
C LEU A 643 3.84 -1.97 25.84
N ASP A 644 3.77 -2.71 24.73
CA ASP A 644 2.95 -3.91 24.58
C ASP A 644 3.85 -5.11 24.27
N VAL A 645 3.95 -6.04 25.23
CA VAL A 645 4.83 -7.21 25.18
C VAL A 645 4.10 -8.40 24.59
N GLY A 646 4.62 -8.94 23.49
CA GLY A 646 3.94 -9.94 22.67
C GLY A 646 2.75 -9.35 21.92
N CYS A 647 3.00 -8.22 21.24
CA CYS A 647 1.93 -7.43 20.62
C CYS A 647 1.18 -8.13 19.49
N GLY A 648 1.69 -9.27 18.98
CA GLY A 648 1.08 -10.06 17.92
C GLY A 648 0.84 -9.25 16.65
N SER A 649 -0.39 -9.32 16.12
CA SER A 649 -0.83 -8.52 14.96
C SER A 649 -1.07 -7.03 15.28
N GLY A 650 -0.68 -6.56 16.48
CA GLY A 650 -0.68 -5.16 16.88
C GLY A 650 -2.05 -4.61 17.28
N TRP A 651 -3.03 -5.46 17.62
CA TRP A 651 -4.39 -5.02 17.93
C TRP A 651 -4.43 -3.99 19.08
N PHE A 652 -3.66 -4.21 20.14
CA PHE A 652 -3.60 -3.33 21.32
C PHE A 652 -2.83 -2.05 21.00
N VAL A 653 -1.62 -2.17 20.45
CA VAL A 653 -0.80 -1.03 19.98
C VAL A 653 -1.60 -0.09 19.10
N ASN A 654 -2.25 -0.63 18.06
CA ASN A 654 -3.02 0.16 17.11
C ASN A 654 -4.27 0.77 17.74
N SER A 655 -4.91 0.09 18.70
CA SER A 655 -6.05 0.64 19.46
C SER A 655 -5.62 1.78 20.38
N CYS A 656 -4.48 1.67 21.06
CA CYS A 656 -3.90 2.71 21.90
C CYS A 656 -3.64 3.99 21.09
N VAL A 657 -2.98 3.85 19.95
CA VAL A 657 -2.68 4.98 19.05
C VAL A 657 -3.96 5.57 18.48
N HIS A 658 -4.88 4.74 17.97
CA HIS A 658 -6.08 5.21 17.30
C HIS A 658 -7.08 5.91 18.24
N TYR A 659 -7.38 5.31 19.38
CA TYR A 659 -8.43 5.82 20.27
C TYR A 659 -7.91 6.81 21.31
N TYR A 660 -6.65 6.69 21.76
CA TYR A 660 -6.12 7.46 22.88
C TYR A 660 -4.90 8.33 22.51
N ARG A 661 -4.34 8.17 21.31
CA ARG A 661 -3.29 9.05 20.76
C ARG A 661 -1.99 9.03 21.58
N HIS A 662 -1.76 7.94 22.33
CA HIS A 662 -0.52 7.70 23.06
C HIS A 662 0.57 7.14 22.14
N PHE A 663 1.84 7.34 22.50
CA PHE A 663 2.92 6.61 21.87
C PHE A 663 2.88 5.17 22.37
N THR A 664 2.91 4.19 21.47
CA THR A 664 2.85 2.78 21.86
C THR A 664 3.85 1.97 21.05
N LEU A 665 4.77 1.33 21.76
CA LEU A 665 5.75 0.41 21.22
C LEU A 665 5.26 -1.03 21.43
N GLY A 666 5.16 -1.81 20.37
CA GLY A 666 4.94 -3.26 20.44
C GLY A 666 6.24 -4.02 20.27
N ILE A 667 6.46 -5.04 21.09
CA ILE A 667 7.54 -6.01 20.89
C ILE A 667 6.95 -7.39 20.65
N ASP A 668 7.53 -8.15 19.73
CA ASP A 668 7.16 -9.55 19.49
C ASP A 668 8.35 -10.31 18.88
N LEU A 669 8.40 -11.62 19.08
CA LEU A 669 9.46 -12.49 18.57
C LEU A 669 9.17 -12.99 17.14
N ASN A 670 7.94 -12.82 16.65
CA ASN A 670 7.53 -13.32 15.34
C ASN A 670 7.52 -12.20 14.27
N PRO A 671 8.44 -12.20 13.28
CA PRO A 671 8.50 -11.17 12.25
C PRO A 671 7.25 -11.11 11.35
N VAL A 672 6.55 -12.24 11.18
CA VAL A 672 5.36 -12.33 10.32
C VAL A 672 4.20 -11.52 10.90
N VAL A 673 3.97 -11.61 12.22
CA VAL A 673 2.90 -10.83 12.86
C VAL A 673 3.24 -9.36 12.94
N LEU A 674 4.52 -9.02 13.21
CA LEU A 674 4.96 -7.63 13.23
C LEU A 674 4.84 -6.97 11.87
N LYS A 675 5.01 -7.72 10.77
CA LYS A 675 4.75 -7.21 9.43
C LYS A 675 3.27 -6.83 9.26
N GLN A 676 2.34 -7.67 9.70
CA GLN A 676 0.91 -7.34 9.66
C GLN A 676 0.58 -6.17 10.60
N ALA A 677 1.15 -6.16 11.80
CA ALA A 677 0.96 -5.09 12.78
C ALA A 677 1.34 -3.71 12.23
N ARG A 678 2.49 -3.63 11.53
CA ARG A 678 2.94 -2.42 10.83
C ARG A 678 2.04 -2.04 9.66
N GLN A 679 1.53 -3.01 8.90
CA GLN A 679 0.57 -2.75 7.82
C GLN A 679 -0.74 -2.17 8.35
N VAL A 680 -1.26 -2.75 9.44
CA VAL A 680 -2.48 -2.28 10.12
C VAL A 680 -2.26 -0.87 10.68
N ALA A 681 -1.12 -0.61 11.31
CA ALA A 681 -0.74 0.71 11.80
C ALA A 681 -0.74 1.77 10.68
N GLY A 682 -0.20 1.43 9.52
CA GLY A 682 -0.14 2.30 8.34
C GLY A 682 -1.51 2.71 7.77
N LEU A 683 -2.59 2.02 8.16
CA LEU A 683 -3.96 2.36 7.79
C LEU A 683 -4.58 3.44 8.70
N PHE A 684 -3.96 3.75 9.84
CA PHE A 684 -4.45 4.76 10.78
C PHE A 684 -3.77 6.14 10.57
N PRO A 685 -4.48 7.26 10.79
CA PRO A 685 -3.94 8.62 10.60
C PRO A 685 -2.68 8.93 11.44
N ASP A 686 -2.54 8.29 12.61
CA ASP A 686 -1.51 8.60 13.61
C ASP A 686 -0.42 7.51 13.72
N TYR A 687 -0.17 6.78 12.63
CA TYR A 687 0.79 5.66 12.61
C TYR A 687 2.17 6.00 13.18
N GLY A 688 2.62 7.26 13.10
CA GLY A 688 3.91 7.72 13.65
C GLY A 688 4.03 7.62 15.17
N LYS A 689 2.95 7.24 15.87
CA LYS A 689 2.95 6.92 17.31
C LYS A 689 2.95 5.41 17.60
N ALA A 690 2.88 4.56 16.58
CA ALA A 690 2.96 3.10 16.69
C ALA A 690 4.32 2.62 16.22
N GLU A 691 5.08 1.99 17.10
CA GLU A 691 6.36 1.36 16.77
C GLU A 691 6.31 -0.15 17.04
N PHE A 692 7.11 -0.91 16.31
CA PHE A 692 7.15 -2.37 16.42
C PHE A 692 8.59 -2.88 16.30
N ILE A 693 9.06 -3.60 17.30
CA ILE A 693 10.42 -4.16 17.36
C ILE A 693 10.34 -5.69 17.42
N GLU A 694 11.12 -6.35 16.56
CA GLU A 694 11.31 -7.79 16.62
C GLU A 694 12.37 -8.10 17.69
N THR A 695 11.96 -8.75 18.78
CA THR A 695 12.85 -9.08 19.90
C THR A 695 12.23 -10.14 20.80
N ASN A 696 13.09 -10.89 21.49
CA ASN A 696 12.67 -11.68 22.63
C ASN A 696 12.47 -10.75 23.85
N VAL A 697 11.50 -11.05 24.72
CA VAL A 697 11.26 -10.31 25.98
C VAL A 697 12.49 -10.34 26.90
N PHE A 698 13.28 -11.41 26.86
CA PHE A 698 14.50 -11.49 27.67
C PHE A 698 15.63 -10.63 27.12
N ASP A 699 15.65 -10.36 25.81
CA ASP A 699 16.71 -9.62 25.11
C ASP A 699 16.38 -8.13 24.93
N PHE A 700 15.13 -7.73 25.17
CA PHE A 700 14.70 -6.34 25.02
C PHE A 700 15.24 -5.45 26.15
N GLU A 701 15.95 -4.38 25.78
CA GLU A 701 16.46 -3.37 26.71
C GLU A 701 16.07 -1.96 26.22
N PRO A 702 14.97 -1.38 26.74
CA PRO A 702 14.56 -0.04 26.37
C PRO A 702 15.46 1.02 27.01
N THR A 703 15.69 2.14 26.29
CA THR A 703 16.48 3.27 26.80
C THR A 703 15.79 4.01 27.95
N ASP A 704 14.47 4.11 27.89
CA ASP A 704 13.64 4.86 28.83
C ASP A 704 12.47 4.00 29.33
N PRO A 705 12.09 4.12 30.61
CA PRO A 705 10.95 3.40 31.15
C PRO A 705 9.62 3.92 30.58
N PHE A 706 8.58 3.09 30.67
CA PHE A 706 7.24 3.35 30.14
C PHE A 706 6.27 3.77 31.24
N ASP A 707 5.29 4.60 30.87
CA ASP A 707 4.18 4.97 31.74
C ASP A 707 3.30 3.76 32.05
N VAL A 708 3.08 2.91 31.02
CA VAL A 708 2.33 1.66 31.13
C VAL A 708 3.04 0.57 30.34
N VAL A 709 3.28 -0.57 30.98
CA VAL A 709 3.69 -1.82 30.31
C VAL A 709 2.50 -2.77 30.32
N ASN A 710 2.11 -3.25 29.14
CA ASN A 710 1.00 -4.18 28.92
C ASN A 710 1.53 -5.53 28.42
N SER A 711 0.99 -6.62 28.93
CA SER A 711 1.16 -7.95 28.36
C SER A 711 -0.11 -8.76 28.55
N LEU A 712 -0.80 -9.06 27.46
CA LEU A 712 -2.11 -9.74 27.49
C LEU A 712 -2.05 -11.03 26.71
N GLY A 713 -2.16 -12.16 27.42
CA GLY A 713 -2.35 -13.45 26.75
C GLY A 713 -1.07 -14.09 26.21
N VAL A 714 0.10 -13.66 26.67
CA VAL A 714 1.39 -14.06 26.06
C VAL A 714 2.30 -14.80 27.03
N LEU A 715 2.58 -14.22 28.21
CA LEU A 715 3.69 -14.71 29.04
C LEU A 715 3.48 -16.12 29.59
N HIS A 716 2.24 -16.59 29.70
CA HIS A 716 1.95 -17.97 30.10
C HIS A 716 2.27 -19.01 29.01
N HIS A 717 2.58 -18.59 27.79
CA HIS A 717 3.13 -19.45 26.74
C HIS A 717 4.67 -19.46 26.75
N ILE A 718 5.30 -18.73 27.68
CA ILE A 718 6.75 -18.68 27.87
C ILE A 718 7.11 -19.58 29.06
N ARG A 719 8.12 -20.44 28.87
CA ARG A 719 8.54 -21.41 29.89
C ARG A 719 8.94 -20.76 31.22
N ASP A 720 9.72 -19.67 31.16
CA ASP A 720 10.02 -18.84 32.33
C ASP A 720 9.08 -17.62 32.41
N CYS A 721 7.79 -17.88 32.63
CA CYS A 721 6.77 -16.83 32.76
C CYS A 721 7.12 -15.83 33.88
N HIS A 722 7.62 -16.31 35.02
CA HIS A 722 7.99 -15.43 36.16
C HIS A 722 9.18 -14.52 35.82
N GLY A 723 10.21 -15.06 35.18
CA GLY A 723 11.33 -14.26 34.68
C GLY A 723 10.87 -13.22 33.66
N ALA A 724 10.01 -13.58 32.72
CA ALA A 724 9.46 -12.65 31.74
C ALA A 724 8.63 -11.54 32.40
N ILE A 725 7.84 -11.86 33.44
CA ILE A 725 7.12 -10.85 34.24
C ILE A 725 8.12 -9.92 34.91
N LYS A 726 9.16 -10.44 35.58
CA LYS A 726 10.18 -9.62 36.25
C LYS A 726 10.87 -8.64 35.28
N ARG A 727 11.16 -9.08 34.06
CA ARG A 727 11.68 -8.21 32.98
C ARG A 727 10.71 -7.07 32.66
N CYS A 728 9.43 -7.39 32.47
CA CYS A 728 8.41 -6.37 32.20
C CYS A 728 8.31 -5.31 33.31
N LEU A 729 8.43 -5.72 34.58
CA LEU A 729 8.38 -4.81 35.73
C LEU A 729 9.52 -3.80 35.74
N GLN A 730 10.71 -4.18 35.28
CA GLN A 730 11.89 -3.30 35.21
C GLN A 730 11.68 -2.13 34.24
N TRP A 731 10.78 -2.27 33.27
CA TRP A 731 10.52 -1.25 32.26
C TRP A 731 9.40 -0.28 32.65
N VAL A 732 8.77 -0.45 33.82
CA VAL A 732 7.71 0.44 34.29
C VAL A 732 8.33 1.58 35.10
N LYS A 733 8.03 2.83 34.73
CA LYS A 733 8.49 3.99 35.52
C LYS A 733 7.95 3.95 36.94
N LYS A 734 8.64 4.60 37.89
CA LYS A 734 8.07 4.82 39.23
C LYS A 734 6.76 5.61 39.16
N GLY A 735 5.71 5.13 39.82
CA GLY A 735 4.35 5.67 39.71
C GLY A 735 3.62 5.32 38.41
N GLY A 736 4.24 4.55 37.50
CA GLY A 736 3.62 3.97 36.31
C GLY A 736 2.87 2.68 36.63
N TYR A 737 2.38 2.02 35.59
CA TYR A 737 1.48 0.87 35.73
C TYR A 737 1.91 -0.35 34.90
N PHE A 738 1.63 -1.53 35.43
CA PHE A 738 1.75 -2.80 34.75
C PHE A 738 0.38 -3.45 34.60
N HIS A 739 0.03 -3.82 33.38
CA HIS A 739 -1.16 -4.59 33.06
C HIS A 739 -0.79 -5.97 32.54
N LEU A 740 -1.26 -7.01 33.23
CA LEU A 740 -0.89 -8.39 32.94
C LEU A 740 -2.14 -9.25 32.82
N GLY A 741 -2.20 -10.10 31.79
CA GLY A 741 -3.25 -11.10 31.62
C GLY A 741 -2.71 -12.51 31.35
N LEU A 742 -3.16 -13.48 32.14
CA LEU A 742 -2.67 -14.87 32.15
C LEU A 742 -3.82 -15.88 32.23
N TYR A 743 -3.55 -17.14 31.87
CA TYR A 743 -4.46 -18.25 32.21
C TYR A 743 -4.46 -18.52 33.71
N HIS A 744 -5.67 -18.64 34.25
CA HIS A 744 -5.95 -18.84 35.66
C HIS A 744 -5.99 -20.33 35.98
N LEU A 745 -5.22 -20.78 36.97
CA LEU A 745 -5.11 -22.19 37.37
C LEU A 745 -6.47 -22.88 37.51
N TYR A 746 -7.36 -22.34 38.35
CA TYR A 746 -8.66 -22.98 38.58
C TYR A 746 -9.66 -22.75 37.45
N GLY A 747 -9.54 -21.63 36.74
CA GLY A 747 -10.55 -21.18 35.76
C GLY A 747 -10.33 -21.79 34.39
N ARG A 748 -9.08 -22.12 34.07
CA ARG A 748 -8.63 -22.70 32.80
C ARG A 748 -8.95 -24.19 32.72
N GLN A 749 -8.82 -24.91 33.84
CA GLN A 749 -8.92 -26.37 33.86
C GLN A 749 -10.21 -26.92 33.25
N PRO A 750 -11.42 -26.41 33.56
CA PRO A 750 -12.65 -26.97 32.97
C PRO A 750 -12.72 -26.82 31.45
N PHE A 751 -12.08 -25.80 30.89
CA PHE A 751 -11.97 -25.61 29.44
C PHE A 751 -11.05 -26.67 28.82
N LEU A 752 -9.88 -26.90 29.41
CA LEU A 752 -8.96 -27.95 28.94
C LEU A 752 -9.58 -29.34 29.07
N ASP A 753 -10.17 -29.65 30.22
CA ASP A 753 -10.82 -30.94 30.49
C ASP A 753 -11.92 -31.25 29.46
N HIS A 754 -12.64 -30.23 29.00
CA HIS A 754 -13.67 -30.38 27.97
C HIS A 754 -13.10 -30.94 26.66
N PHE A 755 -12.05 -30.29 26.12
CA PHE A 755 -11.42 -30.73 24.87
C PHE A 755 -10.57 -31.99 25.03
N LEU A 756 -9.96 -32.19 26.20
CA LEU A 756 -9.24 -33.44 26.53
C LEU A 756 -10.19 -34.63 26.53
N LYS A 757 -11.35 -34.52 27.21
CA LYS A 757 -12.36 -35.59 27.20
C LYS A 757 -12.83 -35.89 25.79
N MET A 758 -13.08 -34.88 24.95
CA MET A 758 -13.45 -35.12 23.55
C MET A 758 -12.38 -35.95 22.82
N ARG A 759 -11.10 -35.61 22.97
CA ARG A 759 -9.99 -36.39 22.40
C ARG A 759 -9.93 -37.81 22.93
N GLU A 760 -10.12 -38.01 24.23
CA GLU A 760 -10.16 -39.35 24.86
C GLU A 760 -11.32 -40.21 24.30
N HIS A 761 -12.42 -39.58 23.88
CA HIS A 761 -13.54 -40.23 23.20
C HIS A 761 -13.36 -40.34 21.66
N GLY A 762 -12.16 -40.10 21.14
CA GLY A 762 -11.83 -40.28 19.73
C GLY A 762 -12.19 -39.11 18.81
N ALA A 763 -12.49 -37.92 19.34
CA ALA A 763 -12.76 -36.73 18.54
C ALA A 763 -11.53 -36.31 17.71
N THR A 764 -11.75 -36.05 16.42
CA THR A 764 -10.72 -35.53 15.51
C THR A 764 -10.42 -34.06 15.80
N GLU A 765 -9.31 -33.52 15.27
CA GLU A 765 -9.03 -32.07 15.38
C GLU A 765 -10.16 -31.22 14.78
N GLN A 766 -10.80 -31.69 13.72
CA GLN A 766 -11.94 -31.03 13.11
C GLN A 766 -13.16 -31.00 14.05
N ASP A 767 -13.40 -32.06 14.82
CA ASP A 767 -14.47 -32.11 15.82
C ASP A 767 -14.22 -31.12 16.95
N LEU A 768 -12.97 -31.02 17.42
CA LEU A 768 -12.57 -30.04 18.42
C LEU A 768 -12.72 -28.61 17.89
N HIS A 769 -12.34 -28.34 16.64
CA HIS A 769 -12.52 -27.04 16.01
C HIS A 769 -14.00 -26.67 15.87
N ASN A 770 -14.85 -27.63 15.49
CA ASN A 770 -16.30 -27.43 15.37
C ASN A 770 -16.91 -27.10 16.75
N GLU A 771 -16.50 -27.81 17.79
CA GLU A 771 -16.93 -27.53 19.15
C GLU A 771 -16.46 -26.15 19.64
N PHE A 772 -15.20 -25.80 19.40
CA PHE A 772 -14.67 -24.49 19.74
C PHE A 772 -15.43 -23.37 19.03
N SER A 773 -15.73 -23.55 17.74
CA SER A 773 -16.51 -22.61 16.94
C SER A 773 -17.94 -22.47 17.47
N ARG A 774 -18.56 -23.57 17.90
CA ARG A 774 -19.90 -23.59 18.50
C ARG A 774 -19.95 -22.83 19.82
N LEU A 775 -18.90 -22.92 20.65
CA LEU A 775 -18.78 -22.18 21.89
C LEU A 775 -18.50 -20.68 21.66
N ASN A 776 -17.88 -20.31 20.54
CA ASN A 776 -17.50 -18.94 20.17
C ASN A 776 -18.25 -18.39 18.94
N PRO A 777 -19.59 -18.30 18.96
CA PRO A 777 -20.36 -17.92 17.77
C PRO A 777 -20.08 -16.50 17.28
N ASP A 778 -19.52 -15.63 18.13
CA ASP A 778 -19.23 -14.23 17.80
C ASP A 778 -18.03 -14.07 16.85
N ILE A 779 -17.16 -15.07 16.75
CA ILE A 779 -16.04 -15.07 15.80
C ILE A 779 -16.52 -15.65 14.46
N THR A 780 -16.63 -14.80 13.45
CA THR A 780 -17.20 -15.18 12.14
C THR A 780 -16.16 -15.38 11.05
N ASP A 781 -14.95 -14.82 11.22
CA ASP A 781 -13.85 -15.02 10.28
C ASP A 781 -13.15 -16.37 10.53
N LYS A 782 -12.98 -17.17 9.47
CA LYS A 782 -12.48 -18.55 9.57
C LYS A 782 -11.01 -18.62 10.01
N ILE A 783 -10.18 -17.70 9.53
CA ILE A 783 -8.74 -17.68 9.86
C ILE A 783 -8.56 -17.20 11.30
N HIS A 784 -9.33 -16.18 11.68
CA HIS A 784 -9.38 -15.68 13.04
C HIS A 784 -9.87 -16.75 14.02
N MET A 785 -10.96 -17.46 13.69
CA MET A 785 -11.46 -18.60 14.46
C MET A 785 -10.37 -19.68 14.63
N MET A 786 -9.73 -20.07 13.52
CA MET A 786 -8.69 -21.07 13.54
C MET A 786 -7.49 -20.63 14.40
N SER A 787 -7.09 -19.35 14.34
CA SER A 787 -6.00 -18.83 15.16
C SER A 787 -6.31 -18.92 16.66
N TRP A 788 -7.56 -18.64 17.06
CA TRP A 788 -8.00 -18.75 18.45
C TRP A 788 -8.14 -20.20 18.91
N PHE A 789 -8.69 -21.07 18.06
CA PHE A 789 -8.80 -22.49 18.35
C PHE A 789 -7.43 -23.12 18.56
N ARG A 790 -6.48 -22.87 17.66
CA ARG A 790 -5.12 -23.38 17.76
C ARG A 790 -4.49 -22.93 19.08
N ASP A 791 -4.48 -21.63 19.32
CA ASP A 791 -3.87 -21.01 20.50
C ASP A 791 -4.42 -21.53 21.84
N GLN A 792 -5.71 -21.84 21.90
CA GLN A 792 -6.35 -22.21 23.16
C GLN A 792 -6.56 -23.69 23.37
N VAL A 793 -6.52 -24.50 22.31
CA VAL A 793 -6.79 -25.94 22.38
C VAL A 793 -5.58 -26.77 21.96
N LEU A 794 -4.78 -26.27 21.01
CA LEU A 794 -3.67 -27.02 20.40
C LEU A 794 -2.30 -26.51 20.81
N HIS A 795 -2.21 -25.44 21.59
CA HIS A 795 -0.94 -24.80 21.89
C HIS A 795 0.02 -25.77 22.60
N PRO A 796 1.30 -25.84 22.18
CA PRO A 796 2.22 -26.87 22.64
C PRO A 796 2.66 -26.72 24.10
N TYR A 797 2.45 -25.54 24.68
CA TYR A 797 2.83 -25.23 26.06
C TYR A 797 1.99 -24.09 26.65
N GLU A 798 1.38 -24.30 27.82
CA GLU A 798 0.83 -23.21 28.64
C GLU A 798 1.15 -23.44 30.12
N SER A 799 1.46 -22.37 30.83
CA SER A 799 1.48 -22.31 32.29
C SER A 799 0.17 -21.69 32.80
N GLN A 800 -0.20 -22.01 34.03
CA GLN A 800 -1.41 -21.48 34.65
C GLN A 800 -1.08 -20.96 36.03
N HIS A 801 -1.68 -19.83 36.39
CA HIS A 801 -1.25 -19.07 37.56
C HIS A 801 -2.44 -18.75 38.47
N THR A 802 -2.15 -18.57 39.75
CA THR A 802 -3.10 -17.98 40.69
C THR A 802 -2.87 -16.48 40.83
N TYR A 803 -3.90 -15.72 41.17
CA TYR A 803 -3.74 -14.33 41.57
C TYR A 803 -2.83 -14.21 42.79
N ASP A 804 -2.91 -15.11 43.77
CA ASP A 804 -2.06 -15.03 44.96
C ASP A 804 -0.56 -15.10 44.61
N GLU A 805 -0.19 -16.03 43.75
CA GLU A 805 1.18 -16.17 43.20
C GLU A 805 1.64 -14.90 42.48
N ILE A 806 0.82 -14.37 41.58
CA ILE A 806 1.13 -13.14 40.84
C ILE A 806 1.19 -11.93 41.78
N ALA A 807 0.32 -11.86 42.78
CA ALA A 807 0.33 -10.78 43.78
C ALA A 807 1.63 -10.78 44.59
N GLN A 808 2.09 -11.95 45.06
CA GLN A 808 3.37 -12.06 45.76
C GLN A 808 4.54 -11.60 44.87
N LEU A 809 4.56 -12.03 43.61
CA LEU A 809 5.59 -11.65 42.66
C LEU A 809 5.62 -10.14 42.44
N LEU A 810 4.47 -9.50 42.28
CA LEU A 810 4.35 -8.05 42.09
C LEU A 810 4.76 -7.28 43.35
N GLU A 811 4.27 -7.68 44.52
CA GLU A 811 4.60 -7.05 45.82
C GLU A 811 6.11 -7.10 46.11
N GLN A 812 6.76 -8.24 45.87
CA GLN A 812 8.21 -8.40 46.05
C GLN A 812 9.04 -7.49 45.14
N ASN A 813 8.47 -7.01 44.03
CA ASN A 813 9.14 -6.12 43.08
C ASN A 813 8.65 -4.67 43.19
N GLY A 814 7.95 -4.30 44.28
CA GLY A 814 7.53 -2.92 44.52
C GLY A 814 6.26 -2.50 43.78
N PHE A 815 5.39 -3.44 43.41
CA PHE A 815 4.13 -3.16 42.74
C PHE A 815 2.94 -3.46 43.64
N LYS A 816 1.98 -2.53 43.66
CA LYS A 816 0.71 -2.67 44.35
C LYS A 816 -0.44 -2.88 43.37
N ILE A 817 -1.18 -3.97 43.52
CA ILE A 817 -2.36 -4.25 42.70
C ILE A 817 -3.50 -3.29 43.09
N GLU A 818 -3.99 -2.53 42.12
CA GLU A 818 -5.13 -1.62 42.30
C GLU A 818 -6.45 -2.24 41.80
N ALA A 819 -6.41 -3.20 40.87
CA ALA A 819 -7.60 -3.88 40.36
C ALA A 819 -7.28 -5.25 39.73
N THR A 820 -8.28 -6.13 39.68
CA THR A 820 -8.21 -7.45 39.02
C THR A 820 -9.55 -7.80 38.36
N SER A 821 -9.53 -8.60 37.29
CA SER A 821 -10.79 -9.07 36.66
C SER A 821 -11.57 -10.04 37.56
N ILE A 822 -10.91 -10.70 38.51
CA ILE A 822 -11.50 -11.74 39.38
C ILE A 822 -12.65 -11.19 40.24
N ASN A 823 -12.56 -9.92 40.64
CA ASN A 823 -13.63 -9.23 41.39
C ASN A 823 -14.37 -8.20 40.53
N HIS A 824 -14.33 -8.34 39.20
CA HIS A 824 -14.90 -7.41 38.23
C HIS A 824 -14.32 -5.98 38.34
N PHE A 825 -13.00 -5.88 38.53
CA PHE A 825 -12.24 -4.62 38.59
C PHE A 825 -12.69 -3.68 39.73
N LYS A 826 -13.17 -4.24 40.85
CA LYS A 826 -13.39 -3.46 42.07
C LYS A 826 -12.03 -2.98 42.60
N PRO A 827 -11.90 -1.69 42.96
CA PRO A 827 -10.62 -1.10 43.33
C PRO A 827 -10.10 -1.67 44.65
N ASN A 828 -8.77 -1.69 44.79
CA ASN A 828 -8.03 -2.15 45.97
C ASN A 828 -8.50 -3.54 46.44
N PRO A 829 -8.26 -4.59 45.63
CA PRO A 829 -8.71 -5.94 45.95
C PRO A 829 -8.11 -6.43 47.28
N ASP A 830 -8.99 -6.85 48.19
CA ASP A 830 -8.61 -7.56 49.42
C ASP A 830 -8.14 -8.97 49.04
N ARG A 831 -6.86 -9.24 49.31
CA ARG A 831 -6.17 -10.46 48.88
C ARG A 831 -6.84 -11.75 49.39
N GLU A 832 -7.33 -11.77 50.63
CA GLU A 832 -8.00 -12.94 51.19
C GLU A 832 -9.38 -13.16 50.56
N LYS A 833 -10.11 -12.08 50.26
CA LYS A 833 -11.37 -12.19 49.52
C LYS A 833 -11.16 -12.67 48.07
N ILE A 834 -10.08 -12.24 47.41
CA ILE A 834 -9.76 -12.72 46.07
C ILE A 834 -9.45 -14.21 46.08
N LYS A 835 -8.63 -14.72 47.02
CA LYS A 835 -8.35 -16.15 47.15
C LYS A 835 -9.61 -17.02 47.23
N ILE A 836 -10.64 -16.53 47.92
CA ILE A 836 -11.93 -17.22 48.02
C ILE A 836 -12.63 -17.23 46.65
N LEU A 837 -12.66 -16.11 45.94
CA LEU A 837 -13.25 -15.98 44.60
C LEU A 837 -12.50 -16.81 43.54
N GLU A 838 -11.17 -16.89 43.63
CA GLU A 838 -10.33 -17.69 42.73
C GLU A 838 -10.74 -19.16 42.73
N ARG A 839 -10.97 -19.74 43.92
CA ARG A 839 -11.41 -21.14 44.04
C ARG A 839 -12.78 -21.38 43.43
N GLN A 840 -13.64 -20.35 43.38
CA GLN A 840 -14.94 -20.43 42.74
C GLN A 840 -14.86 -20.35 41.20
N CYS A 841 -13.75 -19.87 40.63
CA CYS A 841 -13.58 -19.74 39.17
C CYS A 841 -13.69 -21.08 38.44
N SER A 842 -13.27 -22.19 39.05
CA SER A 842 -13.45 -23.54 38.48
C SER A 842 -14.93 -23.89 38.33
N LYS A 843 -15.74 -23.63 39.36
CA LYS A 843 -17.19 -23.85 39.30
C LYS A 843 -17.85 -22.95 38.26
N TYR A 844 -17.47 -21.67 38.19
CA TYR A 844 -18.00 -20.76 37.18
C TYR A 844 -17.65 -21.19 35.76
N ALA A 845 -16.40 -21.62 35.51
CA ALA A 845 -15.95 -22.11 34.22
C ALA A 845 -16.71 -23.39 33.81
N HIS A 846 -16.88 -24.33 34.74
CA HIS A 846 -17.65 -25.55 34.51
C HIS A 846 -19.13 -25.26 34.21
N ASP A 847 -19.78 -24.38 34.99
CA ASP A 847 -21.17 -24.00 34.76
C ASP A 847 -21.35 -23.25 33.43
N ALA A 848 -20.38 -22.41 33.03
CA ALA A 848 -20.39 -21.72 31.75
C ALA A 848 -20.35 -22.70 30.58
N LEU A 849 -19.39 -23.65 30.59
CA LEU A 849 -19.20 -24.61 29.50
C LEU A 849 -20.31 -25.68 29.47
N CYS A 850 -20.56 -26.35 30.60
CA CYS A 850 -21.41 -27.54 30.62
C CYS A 850 -22.91 -27.24 30.77
N LYS A 851 -23.30 -26.11 31.39
CA LYS A 851 -24.72 -25.79 31.64
C LYS A 851 -25.25 -24.67 30.76
N LYS A 852 -24.43 -23.65 30.50
CA LYS A 852 -24.83 -22.47 29.73
C LYS A 852 -24.36 -22.50 28.29
N ASN A 853 -23.49 -23.46 27.96
CA ASN A 853 -22.93 -23.61 26.63
C ASN A 853 -22.23 -22.33 26.14
N GLN A 854 -21.50 -21.68 27.05
CA GLN A 854 -20.81 -20.42 26.84
C GLN A 854 -19.30 -20.64 26.85
N TYR A 855 -18.61 -19.95 25.95
CA TYR A 855 -17.16 -19.89 25.95
C TYR A 855 -16.62 -19.22 27.23
N TYR A 856 -15.69 -19.91 27.88
CA TYR A 856 -14.96 -19.39 29.03
C TYR A 856 -13.54 -19.99 29.06
N PRO A 857 -12.50 -19.25 28.65
CA PRO A 857 -11.15 -19.79 28.52
C PRO A 857 -10.36 -19.76 29.83
N GLY A 858 -10.93 -19.26 30.94
CA GLY A 858 -10.23 -19.21 32.22
C GLY A 858 -9.10 -18.18 32.28
N PHE A 859 -9.34 -16.96 31.80
CA PHE A 859 -8.36 -15.87 31.74
C PHE A 859 -8.59 -14.84 32.86
N PHE A 860 -7.52 -14.34 33.47
CA PHE A 860 -7.60 -13.24 34.45
C PHE A 860 -6.59 -12.13 34.15
N THR A 861 -6.89 -10.91 34.59
CA THR A 861 -6.00 -9.75 34.44
C THR A 861 -5.77 -9.03 35.75
N VAL A 862 -4.58 -8.47 35.92
CA VAL A 862 -4.21 -7.60 37.04
C VAL A 862 -3.72 -6.24 36.53
N TRP A 863 -4.06 -5.19 37.27
CA TRP A 863 -3.60 -3.81 37.06
C TRP A 863 -2.87 -3.35 38.32
N ALA A 864 -1.56 -3.15 38.20
CA ALA A 864 -0.68 -2.86 39.33
C ALA A 864 0.12 -1.58 39.10
N ARG A 865 0.34 -0.82 40.18
CA ARG A 865 1.10 0.44 40.18
C ARG A 865 2.47 0.22 40.79
N HIS A 866 3.50 0.81 40.18
CA HIS A 866 4.86 0.82 40.73
C HIS A 866 4.96 1.89 41.84
N GLU A 867 5.30 1.50 43.06
CA GLU A 867 5.33 2.38 44.25
C GLU A 867 6.60 3.25 44.38
#